data_AF-A0A2U3E9U3-F1
#
_entry.id   AF-A0A2U3E9U3-F1
#
_cell.length_a   1.000
_cell.length_b   1.000
_cell.length_c   1.000
_cell.angle_alpha   90.00
_cell.angle_beta   90.00
_cell.angle_gamma   90.00
#
_symmetry.space_group_name_H-M   'P 1'
#
loop_
_entity.id
_entity.type
_entity.pdbx_description
1 polymer ?
#
loop_
_entity_poly.entity_id
_entity_poly.type
_entity_poly.pdbx_seq_one_letter_code
_entity_poly.pdbx_strand_id
1 'polypeptide(L)'
;MAMTLIPEGLHEAEHGRHEQQQQQQQQARNLDQRGDGTAESIDSKLGPHTAASHVEAQAGQEATDEYGHPLAEIDPVHEARIRLKMDFAVVPLVSLIYLLSFIDRSNIGNAKLAGLEHDLGMHGYDYNTALSVFYITYIVFEIPCNAACKWLGPGWFLPAVTLAFGVTSIATAFVQSFRALCGVRCLLGVFEAGMMPGIAYYLSRWYRRSELTFRISLFILSAALAGAFGGLLASAILELDSFGALRSWRMIFAIEGIATCALALASFVLLTDRPETAIWLTPADKALAIARLKAERIGTTELVDGFSTAKLRAGILNPVMLPTSAIFLLNSITVHGASFFLPSIVSTLYPDRSVTQQQLLTVPPYVVGATGCVLLSYASWRLERRGVFMVACAPLAVLGYALFLAPGTGATTRYGAIFLPFFGMFAYGALTNAHVAANVVSDTARASAIATNVMFGNIGGLASTWAYIQKDAPRYNIGNGLNLAAQASMFLIALGLYFWIRRDNRRRAARDVHGALEGKTVQEIQDMDWHHPGFRFFLPVAARSAAFLTHTAQAVRNAQDLNCMSVPRKYRELGDFHKYYSGAAVAPVLTLVIGGNHEASNYLFELYHGGWLAPKIYYLGAAGVVRYGPLRVAGLSGIYQQKDYRGPHHERLPYERDDIKSVYHVREYDVDKLLRLESGVDIAMSHDWPAWVELFGDYQSLFARNPHFLLSASKDGLGSFPATELLNHLRPAHWFSAHMHYRFAATIQHTAERIEDTVRALPIMASTRGKLPVFKSQRKYFVSGVKPAGARQTTDFLALDKYKEGRSTTNFLDLVEIEVPMRAEDAPYMKKRAGSDKFDLCYDEEWLAITRAYNDSLRVQDPETLVVPPDKGKSKRPSAGSIRRHRDWVRLNIVDKGLLEVPRRFSVHAPVHNAAMGETMEMPREYPNSQTVRFAQLLQVENRFVPSRKTSDDGDSIFERDGE
;
A
#
# COMPACT_ATOMS: atom_id res chain seq x y z
N MET A 1 -15.90 57.38 11.63
CA MET A 1 -15.00 58.53 11.92
C MET A 1 -13.79 57.95 12.64
N ALA A 2 -12.57 58.27 12.17
CA ALA A 2 -11.25 57.67 12.46
C ALA A 2 -11.07 56.24 11.90
N MET A 3 -10.30 55.94 10.84
CA MET A 3 -9.08 56.50 10.23
C MET A 3 -7.78 56.30 11.04
N THR A 4 -6.85 55.56 10.39
CA THR A 4 -5.38 55.55 10.51
C THR A 4 -4.69 54.95 11.75
N LEU A 5 -3.88 53.91 11.53
CA LEU A 5 -2.43 53.86 11.79
C LEU A 5 -1.87 52.50 11.30
N ILE A 6 -1.25 52.48 10.12
CA ILE A 6 -0.40 51.39 9.61
C ILE A 6 1.06 51.84 9.83
N PRO A 7 1.98 51.03 10.38
CA PRO A 7 3.38 51.42 10.49
C PRO A 7 4.06 51.37 9.12
N GLU A 8 4.80 52.43 8.77
CA GLU A 8 5.51 52.68 7.50
C GLU A 8 6.62 51.66 7.12
N GLY A 9 6.70 50.50 7.76
CA GLY A 9 7.75 49.49 7.50
C GLY A 9 7.44 48.46 6.39
N LEU A 10 6.24 48.48 5.80
CA LEU A 10 5.82 47.48 4.80
C LEU A 10 6.05 47.89 3.35
N HIS A 11 6.12 49.19 3.05
CA HIS A 11 6.30 49.66 1.67
C HIS A 11 7.75 49.52 1.16
N GLU A 12 8.77 49.63 2.02
CA GLU A 12 10.16 49.43 1.64
C GLU A 12 10.51 47.95 1.38
N ALA A 13 9.84 47.02 2.07
CA ALA A 13 10.06 45.58 1.90
C ALA A 13 9.45 45.03 0.59
N GLU A 14 8.37 45.65 0.08
CA GLU A 14 7.77 45.28 -1.22
C GLU A 14 8.51 45.92 -2.40
N HIS A 15 9.03 47.14 -2.26
CA HIS A 15 9.84 47.77 -3.30
C HIS A 15 11.17 47.05 -3.51
N GLY A 16 11.84 46.65 -2.41
CA GLY A 16 13.09 45.86 -2.49
C GLY A 16 12.92 44.48 -3.12
N ARG A 17 11.75 43.83 -2.97
CA ARG A 17 11.46 42.53 -3.63
C ARG A 17 11.17 42.69 -5.11
N HIS A 18 10.50 43.77 -5.52
CA HIS A 18 10.22 44.04 -6.93
C HIS A 18 11.50 44.42 -7.69
N GLU A 19 12.41 45.19 -7.10
CA GLU A 19 13.73 45.49 -7.70
C GLU A 19 14.62 44.25 -7.79
N GLN A 20 14.63 43.37 -6.78
CA GLN A 20 15.37 42.10 -6.84
C GLN A 20 14.80 41.13 -7.89
N GLN A 21 13.48 41.05 -8.05
CA GLN A 21 12.87 40.23 -9.11
C GLN A 21 13.12 40.79 -10.51
N GLN A 22 13.09 42.11 -10.67
CA GLN A 22 13.43 42.73 -11.97
C GLN A 22 14.91 42.57 -12.30
N GLN A 23 15.82 42.70 -11.34
CA GLN A 23 17.25 42.44 -11.55
C GLN A 23 17.55 40.98 -11.87
N GLN A 24 16.86 40.01 -11.23
CA GLN A 24 17.00 38.59 -11.55
C GLN A 24 16.42 38.23 -12.93
N GLN A 25 15.28 38.81 -13.32
CA GLN A 25 14.72 38.61 -14.66
C GLN A 25 15.55 39.28 -15.75
N GLN A 26 16.20 40.41 -15.46
CA GLN A 26 17.08 41.11 -16.39
C GLN A 26 18.45 40.41 -16.50
N GLN A 27 18.96 39.79 -15.43
CA GLN A 27 20.12 38.88 -15.49
C GLN A 27 19.83 37.62 -16.29
N ALA A 28 18.66 36.99 -16.13
CA ALA A 28 18.25 35.82 -16.90
C ALA A 28 18.10 36.14 -18.40
N ARG A 29 17.54 37.31 -18.76
CA ARG A 29 17.45 37.77 -20.16
C ARG A 29 18.81 38.11 -20.77
N ASN A 30 19.77 38.61 -19.97
CA ASN A 30 21.12 38.89 -20.45
C ASN A 30 21.98 37.63 -20.64
N LEU A 31 21.63 36.52 -19.98
CA LEU A 31 22.27 35.21 -20.15
C LEU A 31 21.78 34.48 -21.42
N ASP A 32 20.52 34.65 -21.81
CA ASP A 32 19.97 34.05 -23.05
C ASP A 32 20.38 34.80 -24.35
N GLN A 33 20.90 36.04 -24.25
CA GLN A 33 21.28 36.84 -25.42
C GLN A 33 22.78 36.80 -25.77
N ARG A 34 23.61 36.09 -24.99
CA ARG A 34 25.03 35.88 -25.32
C ARG A 34 25.27 34.43 -25.69
N GLY A 35 24.87 34.07 -26.90
CA GLY A 35 25.46 32.93 -27.59
C GLY A 35 26.88 33.30 -28.00
N ASP A 36 27.88 32.83 -27.26
CA ASP A 36 29.14 32.39 -27.85
C ASP A 36 29.88 31.44 -26.92
N GLY A 37 30.63 30.51 -27.52
CA GLY A 37 31.16 29.31 -26.90
C GLY A 37 32.20 29.52 -25.78
N THR A 38 32.53 28.39 -25.14
CA THR A 38 33.49 28.14 -24.05
C THR A 38 32.92 28.16 -22.63
N ALA A 39 32.53 26.96 -22.16
CA ALA A 39 32.28 26.66 -20.75
C ALA A 39 33.13 25.46 -20.31
N GLU A 40 34.44 25.67 -20.23
CA GLU A 40 35.31 24.95 -19.30
C GLU A 40 35.89 26.01 -18.34
N SER A 41 35.87 25.71 -17.03
CA SER A 41 36.64 26.36 -15.94
C SER A 41 35.95 27.18 -14.83
N ILE A 42 34.66 26.97 -14.49
CA ILE A 42 34.10 27.53 -13.23
C ILE A 42 33.39 26.47 -12.36
N ASP A 43 33.99 25.30 -12.18
CA ASP A 43 33.44 24.28 -11.27
C ASP A 43 34.45 23.72 -10.24
N SER A 44 35.48 24.51 -9.89
CA SER A 44 36.56 24.05 -8.99
C SER A 44 36.62 24.77 -7.65
N LYS A 45 35.55 25.44 -7.18
CA LYS A 45 35.58 26.20 -5.90
C LYS A 45 34.38 26.08 -4.96
N LEU A 46 33.47 25.13 -5.14
CA LEU A 46 32.45 24.80 -4.14
C LEU A 46 32.65 23.37 -3.64
N GLY A 47 32.89 23.23 -2.33
CA GLY A 47 33.15 21.95 -1.69
C GLY A 47 31.95 20.99 -1.72
N PRO A 48 32.17 19.68 -1.48
CA PRO A 48 31.20 18.60 -1.66
C PRO A 48 29.96 18.65 -0.73
N HIS A 49 29.89 19.58 0.24
CA HIS A 49 28.78 19.68 1.18
C HIS A 49 27.60 20.55 0.71
N THR A 50 27.79 21.45 -0.27
CA THR A 50 26.72 22.34 -0.77
C THR A 50 25.98 21.80 -2.01
N ALA A 51 26.60 20.89 -2.76
CA ALA A 51 25.95 20.22 -3.90
C ALA A 51 24.92 19.16 -3.44
N ALA A 52 25.21 18.47 -2.33
CA ALA A 52 24.29 17.49 -1.75
C ALA A 52 22.97 18.12 -1.25
N SER A 53 23.03 19.34 -0.68
CA SER A 53 21.83 20.03 -0.17
C SER A 53 20.91 20.57 -1.27
N HIS A 54 21.45 20.90 -2.45
CA HIS A 54 20.63 21.36 -3.58
C HIS A 54 19.96 20.19 -4.34
N VAL A 55 20.60 19.02 -4.37
CA VAL A 55 20.03 17.80 -4.97
C VAL A 55 18.95 17.17 -4.07
N GLU A 56 19.12 17.22 -2.74
CA GLU A 56 18.09 16.79 -1.78
C GLU A 56 16.85 17.69 -1.79
N ALA A 57 16.99 18.97 -2.13
CA ALA A 57 15.87 19.91 -2.24
C ALA A 57 15.03 19.71 -3.52
N GLN A 58 15.65 19.29 -4.64
CA GLN A 58 14.94 18.97 -5.89
C GLN A 58 14.26 17.60 -5.86
N ALA A 59 14.88 16.60 -5.20
CA ALA A 59 14.26 15.28 -5.00
C ALA A 59 12.97 15.31 -4.15
N GLY A 60 12.73 16.41 -3.42
CA GLY A 60 11.52 16.61 -2.63
C GLY A 60 10.29 17.10 -3.41
N GLN A 61 10.41 17.45 -4.69
CA GLN A 61 9.30 18.00 -5.49
C GLN A 61 8.46 16.94 -6.21
N GLU A 62 9.06 15.82 -6.63
CA GLU A 62 8.36 14.68 -7.22
C GLU A 62 8.48 13.47 -6.28
N ALA A 63 7.52 13.32 -5.37
CA ALA A 63 7.52 12.24 -4.39
C ALA A 63 6.72 11.01 -4.87
N THR A 64 5.92 11.18 -5.91
CA THR A 64 5.08 10.15 -6.52
C THR A 64 5.18 10.19 -8.04
N ASP A 65 5.10 9.02 -8.70
CA ASP A 65 4.91 8.97 -10.15
C ASP A 65 3.47 9.32 -10.56
N GLU A 66 3.18 9.29 -11.86
CA GLU A 66 1.86 9.58 -12.45
C GLU A 66 0.72 8.65 -11.96
N TYR A 67 1.06 7.55 -11.28
CA TYR A 67 0.14 6.59 -10.69
C TYR A 67 0.05 6.69 -9.15
N GLY A 68 0.85 7.55 -8.52
CA GLY A 68 0.86 7.74 -7.08
C GLY A 68 1.85 6.86 -6.32
N HIS A 69 2.87 6.30 -6.96
CA HIS A 69 3.85 5.43 -6.31
C HIS A 69 5.02 6.23 -5.71
N PRO A 70 5.41 6.00 -4.44
CA PRO A 70 6.55 6.68 -3.83
C PRO A 70 7.85 6.46 -4.63
N LEU A 71 8.48 7.54 -5.05
CA LEU A 71 9.77 7.51 -5.77
C LEU A 71 10.97 7.24 -4.85
N ALA A 72 10.78 7.24 -3.52
CA ALA A 72 11.81 6.99 -2.51
C ALA A 72 11.51 5.75 -1.67
N GLU A 73 12.49 4.85 -1.54
CA GLU A 73 12.40 3.67 -0.67
C GLU A 73 12.50 4.11 0.81
N ILE A 74 11.44 3.87 1.57
CA ILE A 74 11.34 4.25 2.98
C ILE A 74 11.81 3.07 3.85
N ASP A 75 12.84 3.26 4.68
CA ASP A 75 13.26 2.25 5.66
C ASP A 75 12.12 1.92 6.64
N PRO A 76 11.59 0.68 6.66
CA PRO A 76 10.48 0.31 7.51
C PRO A 76 10.78 0.41 9.01
N VAL A 77 12.04 0.27 9.43
CA VAL A 77 12.42 0.35 10.86
C VAL A 77 12.42 1.80 11.32
N HIS A 78 13.08 2.69 10.58
CA HIS A 78 12.99 4.14 10.82
C HIS A 78 11.54 4.61 10.79
N GLU A 79 10.78 4.13 9.82
CA GLU A 79 9.39 4.52 9.64
C GLU A 79 8.45 4.08 10.78
N ALA A 80 8.68 2.89 11.36
CA ALA A 80 7.95 2.45 12.54
C ALA A 80 8.32 3.29 13.78
N ARG A 81 9.60 3.65 13.96
CA ARG A 81 10.07 4.48 15.08
C ARG A 81 9.50 5.89 15.02
N ILE A 82 9.54 6.54 13.86
CA ILE A 82 8.98 7.88 13.71
C ILE A 82 7.46 7.87 13.92
N ARG A 83 6.76 6.83 13.44
CA ARG A 83 5.32 6.67 13.67
C ARG A 83 4.97 6.60 15.15
N LEU A 84 5.71 5.80 15.91
CA LEU A 84 5.53 5.72 17.36
C LEU A 84 5.80 7.07 18.04
N LYS A 85 6.85 7.77 17.62
CA LYS A 85 7.18 9.11 18.14
C LYS A 85 6.06 10.12 17.86
N MET A 86 5.50 10.11 16.65
CA MET A 86 4.33 10.92 16.29
C MET A 86 3.10 10.55 17.12
N ASP A 87 2.84 9.24 17.30
CA ASP A 87 1.72 8.76 18.11
C ASP A 87 1.78 9.31 19.54
N PHE A 88 2.94 9.28 20.21
CA PHE A 88 3.09 9.81 21.57
C PHE A 88 3.06 11.34 21.67
N ALA A 89 3.53 12.05 20.63
CA ALA A 89 3.57 13.52 20.65
C ALA A 89 2.19 14.14 20.35
N VAL A 90 1.42 13.51 19.44
CA VAL A 90 0.22 14.12 18.84
C VAL A 90 -1.06 13.60 19.49
N VAL A 91 -1.23 12.28 19.59
CA VAL A 91 -2.52 11.66 19.94
C VAL A 91 -2.96 11.94 21.39
N PRO A 92 -2.11 11.80 22.43
CA PRO A 92 -2.53 12.03 23.81
C PRO A 92 -3.09 13.43 24.06
N LEU A 93 -2.47 14.46 23.50
CA LEU A 93 -2.89 15.85 23.71
C LEU A 93 -4.27 16.11 23.09
N VAL A 94 -4.48 15.70 21.84
CA VAL A 94 -5.79 15.89 21.18
C VAL A 94 -6.87 15.02 21.80
N SER A 95 -6.53 13.82 22.29
CA SER A 95 -7.44 12.98 23.06
C SER A 95 -7.86 13.65 24.36
N LEU A 96 -6.93 14.28 25.09
CA LEU A 96 -7.24 14.96 26.35
C LEU A 96 -8.11 16.21 26.14
N ILE A 97 -7.83 17.01 25.11
CA ILE A 97 -8.66 18.15 24.70
C ILE A 97 -10.09 17.67 24.40
N TYR A 98 -10.21 16.59 23.61
CA TYR A 98 -11.52 16.04 23.25
C TYR A 98 -12.24 15.40 24.43
N LEU A 99 -11.51 14.76 25.36
CA LEU A 99 -12.06 14.20 26.60
C LEU A 99 -12.77 15.26 27.43
N LEU A 100 -12.08 16.36 27.75
CA LEU A 100 -12.65 17.44 28.56
C LEU A 100 -13.89 18.05 27.89
N SER A 101 -13.84 18.19 26.57
CA SER A 101 -14.96 18.78 25.82
C SER A 101 -16.18 17.85 25.79
N PHE A 102 -15.96 16.53 25.70
CA PHE A 102 -17.06 15.57 25.75
C PHE A 102 -17.65 15.43 27.18
N ILE A 103 -16.81 15.58 28.21
CA ILE A 103 -17.28 15.59 29.61
C ILE A 103 -18.25 16.77 29.82
N ASP A 104 -17.89 17.99 29.41
CA ASP A 104 -18.79 19.16 29.50
C ASP A 104 -20.13 18.94 28.79
N ARG A 105 -20.10 18.35 27.59
CA ARG A 105 -21.32 18.00 26.84
C ARG A 105 -22.22 17.06 27.63
N SER A 106 -21.64 16.07 28.33
CA SER A 106 -22.40 15.15 29.18
C SER A 106 -22.91 15.81 30.47
N ASN A 107 -22.23 16.85 30.95
CA ASN A 107 -22.52 17.46 32.24
C ASN A 107 -23.81 18.27 32.32
N ILE A 108 -24.39 18.67 31.19
CA ILE A 108 -25.73 19.26 31.22
C ILE A 108 -26.79 18.28 31.76
N GLY A 109 -26.59 16.97 31.54
CA GLY A 109 -27.44 15.93 32.12
C GLY A 109 -27.23 15.77 33.63
N ASN A 110 -25.97 15.82 34.08
CA ASN A 110 -25.65 15.78 35.51
C ASN A 110 -26.15 17.04 36.24
N ALA A 111 -26.04 18.21 35.60
CA ALA A 111 -26.55 19.48 36.11
C ALA A 111 -28.07 19.46 36.30
N LYS A 112 -28.81 18.82 35.38
CA LYS A 112 -30.25 18.59 35.54
C LYS A 112 -30.58 17.82 36.83
N LEU A 113 -29.83 16.76 37.13
CA LEU A 113 -29.99 16.01 38.38
C LEU A 113 -29.61 16.84 39.62
N ALA A 114 -28.69 17.78 39.48
CA ALA A 114 -28.21 18.67 40.55
C ALA A 114 -29.00 19.99 40.68
N GLY A 115 -30.24 20.05 40.16
CA GLY A 115 -31.18 21.16 40.42
C GLY A 115 -31.21 22.27 39.37
N LEU A 116 -30.59 22.11 38.20
CA LEU A 116 -30.57 23.11 37.12
C LEU A 116 -31.97 23.61 36.72
N GLU A 117 -32.94 22.69 36.56
CA GLU A 117 -34.29 23.05 36.11
C GLU A 117 -35.02 23.91 37.13
N HIS A 118 -34.84 23.59 38.43
CA HIS A 118 -35.41 24.34 39.53
C HIS A 118 -34.78 25.74 39.64
N ASP A 119 -33.45 25.82 39.61
CA ASP A 119 -32.71 27.08 39.76
C ASP A 119 -32.95 28.08 38.62
N LEU A 120 -33.24 27.58 37.41
CA LEU A 120 -33.44 28.41 36.22
C LEU A 120 -34.92 28.60 35.84
N GLY A 121 -35.85 28.02 36.59
CA GLY A 121 -37.30 28.10 36.34
C GLY A 121 -37.71 27.45 35.02
N MET A 122 -37.14 26.30 34.68
CA MET A 122 -37.39 25.59 33.42
C MET A 122 -38.66 24.74 33.48
N HIS A 123 -39.46 24.75 32.42
CA HIS A 123 -40.71 23.98 32.33
C HIS A 123 -40.84 23.23 31.00
N GLY A 124 -41.60 22.12 31.01
CA GLY A 124 -41.95 21.37 29.80
C GLY A 124 -40.73 20.94 28.97
N TYR A 125 -40.58 21.53 27.78
CA TYR A 125 -39.53 21.20 26.81
C TYR A 125 -38.34 22.18 26.81
N ASP A 126 -38.23 23.05 27.81
CA ASP A 126 -37.15 24.04 27.91
C ASP A 126 -35.76 23.38 27.90
N TYR A 127 -35.62 22.23 28.57
CA TYR A 127 -34.37 21.46 28.56
C TYR A 127 -33.98 20.98 27.14
N ASN A 128 -34.92 20.38 26.42
CA ASN A 128 -34.71 19.94 25.04
C ASN A 128 -34.45 21.14 24.10
N THR A 129 -35.07 22.29 24.38
CA THR A 129 -34.85 23.54 23.64
C THR A 129 -33.42 24.05 23.86
N ALA A 130 -32.91 24.06 25.09
CA ALA A 130 -31.53 24.45 25.39
C ALA A 130 -30.51 23.54 24.68
N LEU A 131 -30.76 22.23 24.64
CA LEU A 131 -29.93 21.28 23.87
C LEU A 131 -29.99 21.54 22.36
N SER A 132 -31.18 21.84 21.84
CA SER A 132 -31.39 22.10 20.42
C SER A 132 -30.65 23.36 19.94
N VAL A 133 -30.66 24.44 20.73
CA VAL A 133 -29.95 25.70 20.41
C VAL A 133 -28.44 25.47 20.23
N PHE A 134 -27.85 24.65 21.10
CA PHE A 134 -26.44 24.24 20.98
C PHE A 134 -26.18 23.49 19.67
N TYR A 135 -26.97 22.44 19.37
CA TYR A 135 -26.75 21.64 18.16
C TYR A 135 -26.98 22.42 16.87
N ILE A 136 -27.99 23.31 16.82
CA ILE A 136 -28.25 24.13 15.63
C ILE A 136 -27.04 25.00 15.30
N THR A 137 -26.48 25.68 16.30
CA THR A 137 -25.30 26.54 16.11
C THR A 137 -24.06 25.72 15.80
N TYR A 138 -23.88 24.58 16.46
CA TYR A 138 -22.82 23.63 16.16
C TYR A 138 -22.83 23.20 14.68
N ILE A 139 -23.98 22.75 14.17
CA ILE A 139 -24.15 22.26 12.79
C ILE A 139 -23.84 23.37 11.78
N VAL A 140 -24.35 24.59 12.01
CA VAL A 140 -24.17 25.72 11.09
C VAL A 140 -22.71 26.15 10.99
N PHE A 141 -21.99 26.17 12.13
CA PHE A 141 -20.61 26.64 12.18
C PHE A 141 -19.56 25.56 11.90
N GLU A 142 -19.96 24.30 11.72
CA GLU A 142 -19.05 23.17 11.50
C GLU A 142 -18.12 23.36 10.29
N ILE A 143 -18.68 23.66 9.12
CA ILE A 143 -17.91 23.89 7.88
C ILE A 143 -17.10 25.19 7.96
N PRO A 144 -17.68 26.34 8.36
CA PRO A 144 -16.92 27.57 8.57
C PRO A 144 -15.74 27.44 9.53
N CYS A 145 -15.95 26.81 10.69
CA CYS A 145 -14.91 26.60 11.69
C CYS A 145 -13.79 25.69 11.16
N ASN A 146 -14.11 24.63 10.42
CA ASN A 146 -13.06 23.79 9.86
C ASN A 146 -12.31 24.46 8.68
N ALA A 147 -12.98 25.32 7.92
CA ALA A 147 -12.31 26.18 6.95
C ALA A 147 -11.36 27.18 7.63
N ALA A 148 -11.76 27.76 8.76
CA ALA A 148 -10.90 28.60 9.59
C ALA A 148 -9.72 27.81 10.19
N CYS A 149 -9.94 26.56 10.60
CA CYS A 149 -8.89 25.63 11.04
C CYS A 149 -7.82 25.42 9.97
N LYS A 150 -8.22 25.23 8.71
CA LYS A 150 -7.28 25.16 7.59
C LYS A 150 -6.51 26.46 7.41
N TRP A 151 -7.20 27.60 7.47
CA TRP A 151 -6.62 28.92 7.18
C TRP A 151 -5.61 29.37 8.25
N LEU A 152 -5.96 29.23 9.53
CA LEU A 152 -5.11 29.61 10.67
C LEU A 152 -4.07 28.54 11.02
N GLY A 153 -4.30 27.30 10.59
CA GLY A 153 -3.53 26.13 11.00
C GLY A 153 -4.08 25.50 12.29
N PRO A 154 -4.29 24.17 12.32
CA PRO A 154 -4.69 23.45 13.53
C PRO A 154 -3.89 23.77 14.80
N GLY A 155 -2.58 24.05 14.68
CA GLY A 155 -1.72 24.36 15.82
C GLY A 155 -2.14 25.61 16.61
N TRP A 156 -2.73 26.60 15.94
CA TRP A 156 -3.26 27.82 16.59
C TRP A 156 -4.77 27.76 16.78
N PHE A 157 -5.48 27.20 15.80
CA PHE A 157 -6.93 27.17 15.81
C PHE A 157 -7.49 26.29 16.93
N LEU A 158 -6.98 25.06 17.08
CA LEU A 158 -7.49 24.11 18.09
C LEU A 158 -7.34 24.65 19.52
N PRO A 159 -6.17 25.15 19.95
CA PRO A 159 -6.03 25.75 21.28
C PRO A 159 -6.92 27.00 21.47
N ALA A 160 -7.07 27.84 20.44
CA ALA A 160 -7.90 29.03 20.52
C ALA A 160 -9.38 28.70 20.71
N VAL A 161 -9.92 27.73 19.96
CA VAL A 161 -11.33 27.32 20.13
C VAL A 161 -11.53 26.55 21.43
N THR A 162 -10.57 25.74 21.89
CA THR A 162 -10.64 25.08 23.21
C THR A 162 -10.61 26.10 24.34
N LEU A 163 -9.84 27.19 24.23
CA LEU A 163 -9.83 28.26 25.23
C LEU A 163 -11.17 29.00 25.25
N ALA A 164 -11.70 29.37 24.08
CA ALA A 164 -13.00 30.02 23.97
C ALA A 164 -14.13 29.14 24.54
N PHE A 165 -14.08 27.84 24.25
CA PHE A 165 -14.96 26.82 24.82
C PHE A 165 -14.84 26.72 26.36
N GLY A 166 -13.63 26.67 26.90
CA GLY A 166 -13.42 26.64 28.35
C GLY A 166 -13.97 27.89 29.05
N VAL A 167 -13.77 29.07 28.45
CA VAL A 167 -14.30 30.34 28.98
C VAL A 167 -15.83 30.37 28.95
N THR A 168 -16.47 29.88 27.88
CA THR A 168 -17.93 29.80 27.83
C THR A 168 -18.50 28.72 28.74
N SER A 169 -17.78 27.62 28.98
CA SER A 169 -18.15 26.64 30.00
C SER A 169 -18.14 27.27 31.40
N ILE A 170 -17.08 28.01 31.77
CA ILE A 170 -17.04 28.79 33.02
C ILE A 170 -18.22 29.78 33.09
N ALA A 171 -18.52 30.48 31.99
CA ALA A 171 -19.64 31.41 31.94
C ALA A 171 -21.00 30.72 32.22
N THR A 172 -21.15 29.44 31.85
CA THR A 172 -22.35 28.64 32.16
C THR A 172 -22.60 28.53 33.66
N ALA A 173 -21.54 28.47 34.47
CA ALA A 173 -21.64 28.42 35.93
C ALA A 173 -22.30 29.67 36.54
N PHE A 174 -22.27 30.82 35.85
CA PHE A 174 -22.81 32.09 36.36
C PHE A 174 -24.23 32.41 35.85
N VAL A 175 -24.82 31.49 35.07
CA VAL A 175 -26.16 31.67 34.51
C VAL A 175 -27.24 31.64 35.61
N GLN A 176 -28.19 32.57 35.51
CA GLN A 176 -29.31 32.73 36.46
C GLN A 176 -30.70 32.63 35.81
N SER A 177 -30.79 32.41 34.50
CA SER A 177 -32.08 32.23 33.81
C SER A 177 -31.97 31.30 32.62
N PHE A 178 -33.10 30.68 32.23
CA PHE A 178 -33.20 29.87 31.02
C PHE A 178 -32.73 30.61 29.75
N ARG A 179 -33.06 31.89 29.60
CA ARG A 179 -32.65 32.69 28.43
C ARG A 179 -31.13 32.87 28.38
N ALA A 180 -30.51 33.13 29.52
CA ALA A 180 -29.06 33.23 29.62
C ALA A 180 -28.38 31.88 29.34
N LEU A 181 -28.98 30.76 29.78
CA LEU A 181 -28.50 29.41 29.44
C LEU A 181 -28.49 29.19 27.93
N CYS A 182 -29.59 29.52 27.23
CA CYS A 182 -29.67 29.42 25.78
C CYS A 182 -28.63 30.31 25.07
N GLY A 183 -28.37 31.51 25.59
CA GLY A 183 -27.33 32.40 25.06
C GLY A 183 -25.92 31.80 25.16
N VAL A 184 -25.55 31.28 26.34
CA VAL A 184 -24.23 30.64 26.52
C VAL A 184 -24.14 29.33 25.71
N ARG A 185 -25.24 28.57 25.60
CA ARG A 185 -25.32 27.36 24.76
C ARG A 185 -25.12 27.64 23.27
N CYS A 186 -25.66 28.76 22.79
CA CYS A 186 -25.44 29.24 21.43
C CYS A 186 -23.95 29.52 21.19
N LEU A 187 -23.27 30.21 22.12
CA LEU A 187 -21.84 30.50 22.01
C LEU A 187 -20.97 29.24 22.10
N LEU A 188 -21.33 28.32 23.02
CA LEU A 188 -20.68 27.01 23.13
C LEU A 188 -20.75 26.24 21.80
N GLY A 189 -21.92 26.21 21.15
CA GLY A 189 -22.07 25.55 19.85
C GLY A 189 -21.14 26.12 18.78
N VAL A 190 -20.93 27.43 18.75
CA VAL A 190 -20.00 28.08 17.80
C VAL A 190 -18.55 27.67 18.06
N PHE A 191 -18.10 27.73 19.32
CA PHE A 191 -16.70 27.45 19.67
C PHE A 191 -16.36 25.96 19.62
N GLU A 192 -17.31 25.08 19.93
CA GLU A 192 -17.09 23.63 19.89
C GLU A 192 -17.17 23.05 18.47
N ALA A 193 -17.87 23.73 17.54
CA ALA A 193 -18.10 23.26 16.16
C ALA A 193 -16.82 22.83 15.42
N GLY A 194 -15.70 23.51 15.67
CA GLY A 194 -14.44 23.23 15.00
C GLY A 194 -13.63 22.06 15.59
N MET A 195 -14.01 21.53 16.75
CA MET A 195 -13.12 20.69 17.54
C MET A 195 -12.95 19.28 16.96
N MET A 196 -14.05 18.53 16.85
CA MET A 196 -14.00 17.17 16.27
C MET A 196 -13.50 17.16 14.81
N PRO A 197 -14.08 17.96 13.87
CA PRO A 197 -13.60 17.96 12.49
C PRO A 197 -12.18 18.53 12.38
N GLY A 198 -11.81 19.50 13.23
CA GLY A 198 -10.48 20.09 13.27
C GLY A 198 -9.42 19.09 13.75
N ILE A 199 -9.69 18.29 14.79
CA ILE A 199 -8.78 17.23 15.25
C ILE A 199 -8.65 16.13 14.19
N ALA A 200 -9.75 15.69 13.59
CA ALA A 200 -9.71 14.69 12.53
C ALA A 200 -8.92 15.18 11.30
N TYR A 201 -9.12 16.45 10.93
CA TYR A 201 -8.35 17.11 9.87
C TYR A 201 -6.87 17.25 10.23
N TYR A 202 -6.56 17.66 11.46
CA TYR A 202 -5.21 17.73 11.98
C TYR A 202 -4.50 16.38 11.90
N LEU A 203 -5.09 15.29 12.39
CA LEU A 203 -4.51 13.95 12.28
C LEU A 203 -4.30 13.52 10.81
N SER A 204 -5.18 13.94 9.89
CA SER A 204 -5.01 13.67 8.46
C SER A 204 -3.79 14.37 7.82
N ARG A 205 -3.21 15.37 8.49
CA ARG A 205 -1.94 16.02 8.09
C ARG A 205 -0.70 15.29 8.61
N TRP A 206 -0.83 14.41 9.61
CA TRP A 206 0.30 13.69 10.21
C TRP A 206 0.38 12.22 9.77
N TYR A 207 -0.76 11.61 9.44
CA TYR A 207 -0.87 10.18 9.20
C TYR A 207 -1.30 9.83 7.79
N ARG A 208 -0.84 8.65 7.34
CA ARG A 208 -1.25 8.07 6.06
C ARG A 208 -2.71 7.60 6.07
N ARG A 209 -3.33 7.47 4.90
CA ARG A 209 -4.73 7.06 4.69
C ARG A 209 -5.04 5.72 5.36
N SER A 210 -4.09 4.78 5.36
CA SER A 210 -4.23 3.46 6.00
C SER A 210 -4.16 3.55 7.53
N GLU A 211 -3.31 4.42 8.08
CA GLU A 211 -3.03 4.53 9.52
C GLU A 211 -4.05 5.37 10.27
N LEU A 212 -4.66 6.33 9.57
CA LEU A 212 -5.53 7.36 10.12
C LEU A 212 -6.68 6.79 10.95
N THR A 213 -7.30 5.68 10.52
CA THR A 213 -8.43 5.05 11.24
C THR A 213 -8.08 4.70 12.68
N PHE A 214 -6.94 4.06 12.91
CA PHE A 214 -6.56 3.62 14.25
C PHE A 214 -6.30 4.83 15.16
N ARG A 215 -5.62 5.87 14.65
CA ARG A 215 -5.32 7.09 15.45
C ARG A 215 -6.57 7.89 15.75
N ILE A 216 -7.49 8.00 14.80
CA ILE A 216 -8.80 8.60 15.04
C ILE A 216 -9.56 7.82 16.13
N SER A 217 -9.49 6.49 16.14
CA SER A 217 -10.14 5.68 17.19
C SER A 217 -9.57 5.90 18.59
N LEU A 218 -8.26 6.17 18.70
CA LEU A 218 -7.61 6.44 19.98
C LEU A 218 -8.08 7.76 20.61
N PHE A 219 -8.43 8.78 19.81
CA PHE A 219 -9.06 9.99 20.35
C PHE A 219 -10.54 9.79 20.63
N ILE A 220 -11.27 9.06 19.77
CA ILE A 220 -12.71 8.81 19.94
C ILE A 220 -12.99 7.96 21.18
N LEU A 221 -12.02 7.15 21.60
CA LEU A 221 -12.04 6.45 22.88
C LEU A 221 -12.38 7.38 24.06
N SER A 222 -11.95 8.64 24.00
CA SER A 222 -12.24 9.65 25.02
C SER A 222 -13.74 9.91 25.19
N ALA A 223 -14.55 9.81 24.13
CA ALA A 223 -16.00 9.94 24.25
C ALA A 223 -16.63 8.78 25.03
N ALA A 224 -16.15 7.55 24.79
CA ALA A 224 -16.61 6.38 25.55
C ALA A 224 -16.19 6.44 27.02
N LEU A 225 -14.96 6.92 27.29
CA LEU A 225 -14.44 7.12 28.65
C LEU A 225 -15.20 8.23 29.39
N ALA A 226 -15.48 9.35 28.72
CA ALA A 226 -16.31 10.42 29.27
C ALA A 226 -17.70 9.92 29.63
N GLY A 227 -18.33 9.10 28.77
CA GLY A 227 -19.62 8.47 29.06
C GLY A 227 -19.59 7.53 30.27
N ALA A 228 -18.50 6.77 30.44
CA ALA A 228 -18.33 5.84 31.56
C ALA A 228 -18.08 6.54 32.91
N PHE A 229 -17.28 7.61 32.93
CA PHE A 229 -16.77 8.21 34.17
C PHE A 229 -17.28 9.63 34.45
N GLY A 230 -17.94 10.29 33.50
CA GLY A 230 -18.38 11.69 33.63
C GLY A 230 -19.36 11.92 34.78
N GLY A 231 -20.34 11.02 34.98
CA GLY A 231 -21.26 11.11 36.12
C GLY A 231 -20.58 10.89 37.48
N LEU A 232 -19.52 10.08 37.54
CA LEU A 232 -18.73 9.87 38.76
C LEU A 232 -17.91 11.11 39.11
N LEU A 233 -17.28 11.74 38.11
CA LEU A 233 -16.55 12.99 38.29
C LEU A 233 -17.49 14.11 38.76
N ALA A 234 -18.66 14.24 38.12
CA ALA A 234 -19.67 15.20 38.54
C ALA A 234 -20.15 14.96 39.97
N SER A 235 -20.36 13.70 40.36
CA SER A 235 -20.75 13.33 41.73
C SER A 235 -19.67 13.71 42.75
N ALA A 236 -18.39 13.45 42.44
CA ALA A 236 -17.27 13.84 43.31
C ALA A 236 -17.15 15.36 43.46
N ILE A 237 -17.42 16.13 42.41
CA ILE A 237 -17.45 17.60 42.49
C ILE A 237 -18.61 18.08 43.37
N LEU A 238 -19.78 17.42 43.28
CA LEU A 238 -20.97 17.78 44.05
C LEU A 238 -20.89 17.41 45.54
N GLU A 239 -19.89 16.62 45.96
CA GLU A 239 -19.59 16.40 47.39
C GLU A 239 -18.98 17.64 48.06
N LEU A 240 -18.47 18.60 47.29
CA LEU A 240 -17.96 19.87 47.81
C LEU A 240 -19.12 20.79 48.19
N ASP A 241 -19.09 21.39 49.38
CA ASP A 241 -20.12 22.34 49.83
C ASP A 241 -20.18 23.61 48.96
N SER A 242 -19.02 24.09 48.51
CA SER A 242 -18.90 25.25 47.63
C SER A 242 -17.51 25.35 46.98
N PHE A 243 -17.44 25.98 45.82
CA PHE A 243 -16.20 26.39 45.16
C PHE A 243 -16.23 27.91 44.94
N GLY A 244 -15.60 28.65 45.86
CA GLY A 244 -15.74 30.10 45.93
C GLY A 244 -17.20 30.50 46.23
N ALA A 245 -17.81 31.30 45.35
CA ALA A 245 -19.22 31.69 45.48
C ALA A 245 -20.20 30.69 44.83
N LEU A 246 -19.70 29.68 44.13
CA LEU A 246 -20.51 28.75 43.34
C LEU A 246 -20.94 27.54 44.17
N ARG A 247 -22.17 27.09 43.95
CA ARG A 247 -22.79 25.93 44.61
C ARG A 247 -23.53 25.05 43.61
N SER A 248 -23.79 23.80 44.00
CA SER A 248 -24.57 22.83 43.21
C SER A 248 -23.99 22.60 41.81
N TRP A 249 -24.83 22.44 40.79
CA TRP A 249 -24.44 22.19 39.40
C TRP A 249 -23.46 23.22 38.81
N ARG A 250 -23.43 24.45 39.33
CA ARG A 250 -22.54 25.52 38.84
C ARG A 250 -21.06 25.18 39.05
N MET A 251 -20.73 24.41 40.09
CA MET A 251 -19.34 24.01 40.38
C MET A 251 -18.76 23.10 39.30
N ILE A 252 -19.59 22.25 38.69
CA ILE A 252 -19.19 21.31 37.63
C ILE A 252 -18.59 22.08 36.45
N PHE A 253 -19.36 23.02 35.88
CA PHE A 253 -18.92 23.83 34.74
C PHE A 253 -17.74 24.75 35.07
N ALA A 254 -17.66 25.28 36.29
CA ALA A 254 -16.55 26.15 36.68
C ALA A 254 -15.22 25.39 36.80
N ILE A 255 -15.20 24.29 37.55
CA ILE A 255 -13.96 23.53 37.81
C ILE A 255 -13.42 22.92 36.52
N GLU A 256 -14.30 22.28 35.74
CA GLU A 256 -13.89 21.66 34.47
C GLU A 256 -13.55 22.68 33.40
N GLY A 257 -14.28 23.81 33.34
CA GLY A 257 -13.96 24.91 32.45
C GLY A 257 -12.59 25.53 32.74
N ILE A 258 -12.21 25.67 34.02
CA ILE A 258 -10.86 26.11 34.44
C ILE A 258 -9.79 25.10 33.99
N ALA A 259 -10.02 23.80 34.24
CA ALA A 259 -9.10 22.75 33.79
C ALA A 259 -8.91 22.77 32.26
N THR A 260 -10.01 22.99 31.53
CA THR A 260 -10.01 23.11 30.07
C THR A 260 -9.24 24.34 29.60
N CYS A 261 -9.42 25.50 30.25
CA CYS A 261 -8.65 26.72 29.94
C CYS A 261 -7.15 26.50 30.17
N ALA A 262 -6.76 25.87 31.28
CA ALA A 262 -5.36 25.56 31.58
C ALA A 262 -4.75 24.65 30.51
N LEU A 263 -5.46 23.61 30.09
CA LEU A 263 -5.03 22.72 29.01
C LEU A 263 -4.94 23.47 27.67
N ALA A 264 -5.89 24.33 27.35
CA ALA A 264 -5.88 25.13 26.12
C ALA A 264 -4.66 26.06 26.07
N LEU A 265 -4.35 26.74 27.17
CA LEU A 265 -3.16 27.59 27.29
C LEU A 265 -1.86 26.80 27.10
N ALA A 266 -1.75 25.62 27.71
CA ALA A 266 -0.62 24.73 27.49
C ALA A 266 -0.55 24.23 26.02
N SER A 267 -1.70 24.00 25.40
CA SER A 267 -1.79 23.48 24.02
C SER A 267 -1.27 24.47 22.97
N PHE A 268 -1.27 25.78 23.22
CA PHE A 268 -0.63 26.76 22.31
C PHE A 268 0.87 26.53 22.13
N VAL A 269 1.53 25.91 23.12
CA VAL A 269 2.97 25.60 23.07
C VAL A 269 3.20 24.15 22.66
N LEU A 270 2.35 23.23 23.13
CA LEU A 270 2.54 21.79 22.92
C LEU A 270 2.04 21.30 21.55
N LEU A 271 0.99 21.92 21.00
CA LEU A 271 0.37 21.47 19.76
C LEU A 271 1.11 22.02 18.54
N THR A 272 1.80 21.13 17.83
CA THR A 272 2.51 21.47 16.59
C THR A 272 1.56 21.44 15.40
N ASP A 273 1.65 22.37 14.46
CA ASP A 273 0.72 22.42 13.31
C ASP A 273 0.89 21.27 12.29
N ARG A 274 2.14 21.01 11.89
CA ARG A 274 2.50 20.05 10.82
C ARG A 274 3.94 19.53 10.98
N PRO A 275 4.31 18.41 10.31
CA PRO A 275 5.65 17.82 10.43
C PRO A 275 6.80 18.81 10.19
N GLU A 276 6.64 19.75 9.25
CA GLU A 276 7.63 20.78 8.92
C GLU A 276 7.97 21.66 10.14
N THR A 277 6.92 22.06 10.88
CA THR A 277 7.00 22.98 12.03
C THR A 277 7.37 22.30 13.34
N ALA A 278 7.49 20.97 13.36
CA ALA A 278 7.75 20.21 14.58
C ALA A 278 9.14 20.46 15.14
N ILE A 279 9.24 21.05 16.33
CA ILE A 279 10.53 21.29 16.99
C ILE A 279 11.15 20.01 17.56
N TRP A 280 10.34 18.98 17.81
CA TRP A 280 10.74 17.71 18.42
C TRP A 280 11.14 16.63 17.40
N LEU A 281 11.02 16.91 16.10
CA LEU A 281 11.49 16.05 15.01
C LEU A 281 12.87 16.49 14.53
N THR A 282 13.76 15.52 14.30
CA THR A 282 15.06 15.79 13.65
C THR A 282 14.86 16.14 12.18
N PRO A 283 15.81 16.83 11.51
CA PRO A 283 15.68 17.14 10.08
C PRO A 283 15.43 15.91 9.19
N ALA A 284 16.11 14.80 9.48
CA ALA A 284 15.91 13.52 8.81
C ALA A 284 14.50 12.95 9.06
N ASP A 285 14.02 13.00 10.31
CA ASP A 285 12.66 12.56 10.64
C ASP A 285 11.61 13.42 9.91
N LYS A 286 11.81 14.74 9.82
CA LYS A 286 10.90 15.64 9.09
C LYS A 286 10.83 15.29 7.62
N ALA A 287 11.98 15.11 6.96
CA ALA A 287 12.04 14.72 5.56
C ALA A 287 11.29 13.41 5.32
N LEU A 288 11.49 12.42 6.18
CA LEU A 288 10.79 11.14 6.09
C LEU A 288 9.27 11.28 6.34
N ALA A 289 8.85 12.08 7.33
CA ALA A 289 7.44 12.34 7.64
C ALA A 289 6.70 13.04 6.49
N ILE A 290 7.39 13.91 5.75
CA ILE A 290 6.85 14.61 4.58
C ILE A 290 6.79 13.64 3.39
N ALA A 291 7.88 12.92 3.12
CA ALA A 291 7.99 11.98 1.99
C ALA A 291 6.88 10.91 2.05
N ARG A 292 6.64 10.29 3.22
CA ARG A 292 5.57 9.30 3.40
C ARG A 292 4.16 9.83 3.12
N LEU A 293 3.91 11.12 3.37
CA LEU A 293 2.59 11.73 3.16
C LEU A 293 2.39 12.14 1.71
N LYS A 294 3.45 12.63 1.05
CA LYS A 294 3.41 12.92 -0.38
C LYS A 294 3.27 11.64 -1.21
N ALA A 295 3.90 10.55 -0.78
CA ALA A 295 3.82 9.22 -1.37
C ALA A 295 2.40 8.68 -1.62
N GLU A 296 1.36 9.18 -0.93
CA GLU A 296 -0.02 8.71 -1.09
C GLU A 296 -0.90 9.65 -1.94
N ARG A 297 -0.32 10.74 -2.48
CA ARG A 297 -1.07 11.77 -3.19
C ARG A 297 -0.75 11.74 -4.69
N ILE A 298 -1.75 11.36 -5.48
CA ILE A 298 -1.68 11.37 -6.95
C ILE A 298 -1.85 12.80 -7.45
N GLY A 299 -0.95 13.26 -8.30
CA GLY A 299 -1.10 14.52 -9.04
C GLY A 299 -1.07 15.80 -8.21
N THR A 300 -0.59 15.77 -6.96
CA THR A 300 -0.44 16.97 -6.10
C THR A 300 0.96 17.04 -5.50
N THR A 301 1.69 18.11 -5.81
CA THR A 301 3.05 18.37 -5.31
C THR A 301 3.05 19.02 -3.93
N GLU A 302 1.95 19.69 -3.56
CA GLU A 302 1.79 20.40 -2.28
C GLU A 302 0.99 19.59 -1.25
N LEU A 303 1.51 19.53 -0.01
CA LEU A 303 0.82 18.89 1.11
C LEU A 303 -0.32 19.75 1.68
N VAL A 304 -0.23 21.06 1.51
CA VAL A 304 -1.21 22.06 1.95
C VAL A 304 -1.45 23.01 0.79
N ASP A 305 -2.67 23.02 0.26
CA ASP A 305 -3.03 23.86 -0.88
C ASP A 305 -3.55 25.24 -0.44
N GLY A 306 -3.50 26.23 -1.34
CA GLY A 306 -4.25 27.47 -1.18
C GLY A 306 -5.76 27.22 -1.03
N PHE A 307 -6.49 28.11 -0.35
CA PHE A 307 -7.93 27.95 -0.18
C PHE A 307 -8.64 28.06 -1.54
N SER A 308 -9.33 26.98 -1.96
CA SER A 308 -10.06 26.92 -3.22
C SER A 308 -11.52 26.52 -3.01
N THR A 309 -12.43 27.39 -3.46
CA THR A 309 -13.88 27.14 -3.37
C THR A 309 -14.32 25.97 -4.26
N ALA A 310 -13.64 25.73 -5.39
CA ALA A 310 -13.88 24.59 -6.26
C ALA A 310 -13.52 23.27 -5.55
N LYS A 311 -12.34 23.20 -4.92
CA LYS A 311 -11.90 22.02 -4.14
C LYS A 311 -12.77 21.80 -2.90
N LEU A 312 -13.21 22.88 -2.26
CA LEU A 312 -14.15 22.81 -1.15
C LEU A 312 -15.46 22.13 -1.58
N ARG A 313 -16.03 22.55 -2.72
CA ARG A 313 -17.23 21.91 -3.29
C ARG A 313 -16.98 20.48 -3.73
N ALA A 314 -15.82 20.18 -4.31
CA ALA A 314 -15.44 18.82 -4.70
C ALA A 314 -15.41 17.87 -3.48
N GLY A 315 -14.95 18.33 -2.32
CA GLY A 315 -15.01 17.55 -1.08
C GLY A 315 -16.44 17.30 -0.58
N ILE A 316 -17.31 18.31 -0.64
CA ILE A 316 -18.72 18.23 -0.18
C ILE A 316 -19.57 17.35 -1.10
N LEU A 317 -19.35 17.43 -2.41
CA LEU A 317 -20.15 16.72 -3.41
C LEU A 317 -19.56 15.36 -3.83
N ASN A 318 -18.60 14.85 -3.06
CA ASN A 318 -17.98 13.57 -3.34
C ASN A 318 -19.01 12.42 -3.18
N PRO A 319 -19.15 11.52 -4.17
CA PRO A 319 -20.19 10.48 -4.18
C PRO A 319 -19.99 9.41 -3.10
N VAL A 320 -18.79 9.26 -2.54
CA VAL A 320 -18.52 8.39 -1.39
C VAL A 320 -18.77 9.11 -0.07
N MET A 321 -18.58 10.44 -0.03
CA MET A 321 -18.74 11.24 1.18
C MET A 321 -20.19 11.30 1.65
N LEU A 322 -21.16 11.59 0.77
CA LEU A 322 -22.56 11.75 1.18
C LEU A 322 -23.15 10.46 1.80
N PRO A 323 -23.00 9.26 1.20
CA PRO A 323 -23.45 8.02 1.83
C PRO A 323 -22.71 7.71 3.14
N THR A 324 -21.40 7.98 3.21
CA THR A 324 -20.61 7.79 4.45
C THR A 324 -21.07 8.72 5.57
N SER A 325 -21.46 9.94 5.23
CA SER A 325 -21.95 10.93 6.19
C SER A 325 -23.38 10.60 6.64
N ALA A 326 -24.21 10.07 5.75
CA ALA A 326 -25.51 9.50 6.13
C ALA A 326 -25.36 8.33 7.12
N ILE A 327 -24.37 7.44 6.92
CA ILE A 327 -24.01 6.40 7.89
C ILE A 327 -23.65 7.03 9.24
N PHE A 328 -22.81 8.08 9.25
CA PHE A 328 -22.40 8.73 10.49
C PHE A 328 -23.55 9.45 11.21
N LEU A 329 -24.47 10.09 10.46
CA LEU A 329 -25.72 10.67 10.99
C LEU A 329 -26.54 9.61 11.72
N LEU A 330 -26.84 8.50 11.05
CA LEU A 330 -27.67 7.43 11.59
C LEU A 330 -27.04 6.79 12.83
N ASN A 331 -25.72 6.58 12.82
CA ASN A 331 -24.98 6.12 14.00
C ASN A 331 -24.99 7.15 15.14
N SER A 332 -24.94 8.44 14.83
CA SER A 332 -24.90 9.51 15.83
C SER A 332 -26.21 9.64 16.61
N ILE A 333 -27.35 9.26 16.03
CA ILE A 333 -28.63 9.11 16.76
C ILE A 333 -28.45 8.12 17.93
N THR A 334 -27.78 7.00 17.66
CA THR A 334 -27.51 5.95 18.65
C THR A 334 -26.50 6.37 19.70
N VAL A 335 -25.35 6.92 19.29
CA VAL A 335 -24.28 7.30 20.23
C VAL A 335 -24.75 8.38 21.19
N HIS A 336 -25.36 9.46 20.68
CA HIS A 336 -25.84 10.55 21.52
C HIS A 336 -27.09 10.15 22.32
N GLY A 337 -28.01 9.38 21.73
CA GLY A 337 -29.17 8.85 22.44
C GLY A 337 -28.77 7.97 23.63
N ALA A 338 -27.77 7.10 23.45
CA ALA A 338 -27.20 6.32 24.56
C ALA A 338 -26.53 7.23 25.60
N SER A 339 -25.79 8.25 25.17
CA SER A 339 -25.10 9.19 26.07
C SER A 339 -26.06 9.96 26.98
N PHE A 340 -27.20 10.40 26.44
CA PHE A 340 -28.16 11.22 27.19
C PHE A 340 -29.13 10.39 28.04
N PHE A 341 -29.48 9.18 27.61
CA PHE A 341 -30.63 8.46 28.16
C PHE A 341 -30.32 7.07 28.73
N LEU A 342 -29.09 6.56 28.61
CA LEU A 342 -28.74 5.24 29.17
C LEU A 342 -29.03 5.14 30.69
N PRO A 343 -28.70 6.13 31.54
CA PRO A 343 -29.06 6.07 32.96
C PRO A 343 -30.58 5.93 33.18
N SER A 344 -31.39 6.66 32.40
CA SER A 344 -32.85 6.61 32.47
C SER A 344 -33.42 5.28 31.95
N ILE A 345 -32.76 4.64 30.99
CA ILE A 345 -33.14 3.30 30.52
C ILE A 345 -32.80 2.25 31.59
N VAL A 346 -31.64 2.36 32.24
CA VAL A 346 -31.24 1.44 33.31
C VAL A 346 -32.15 1.59 34.54
N SER A 347 -32.58 2.80 34.86
CA SER A 347 -33.49 3.04 35.99
C SER A 347 -34.87 2.43 35.78
N THR A 348 -35.38 2.37 34.53
CA THR A 348 -36.65 1.67 34.25
C THR A 348 -36.52 0.15 34.26
N LEU A 349 -35.31 -0.39 34.05
CA LEU A 349 -35.03 -1.83 34.14
C LEU A 349 -34.84 -2.30 35.60
N TYR A 350 -34.29 -1.44 36.44
CA TYR A 350 -33.96 -1.75 37.84
C TYR A 350 -34.46 -0.64 38.80
N PRO A 351 -35.78 -0.47 38.94
CA PRO A 351 -36.37 0.60 39.74
C PRO A 351 -36.00 0.52 41.23
N ASP A 352 -35.76 -0.67 41.76
CA ASP A 352 -35.47 -0.90 43.18
C ASP A 352 -34.01 -0.66 43.57
N ARG A 353 -33.14 -0.28 42.62
CA ARG A 353 -31.71 -0.03 42.88
C ARG A 353 -31.46 1.44 43.20
N SER A 354 -30.43 1.71 44.00
CA SER A 354 -30.03 3.09 44.29
C SER A 354 -29.52 3.81 43.03
N VAL A 355 -29.58 5.14 43.03
CA VAL A 355 -29.10 5.97 41.90
C VAL A 355 -27.65 5.66 41.55
N THR A 356 -26.78 5.50 42.56
CA THR A 356 -25.37 5.12 42.36
C THR A 356 -25.24 3.73 41.72
N GLN A 357 -26.05 2.75 42.14
CA GLN A 357 -26.04 1.42 41.53
C GLN A 357 -26.52 1.45 40.08
N GLN A 358 -27.53 2.27 39.76
CA GLN A 358 -28.01 2.45 38.39
C GLN A 358 -26.95 3.12 37.49
N GLN A 359 -26.22 4.11 38.00
CA GLN A 359 -25.10 4.73 37.28
C GLN A 359 -23.94 3.74 37.06
N LEU A 360 -23.58 2.93 38.06
CA LEU A 360 -22.55 1.90 37.92
C LEU A 360 -22.89 0.85 36.86
N LEU A 361 -24.18 0.54 36.69
CA LEU A 361 -24.67 -0.35 35.63
C LEU A 361 -24.52 0.26 34.21
N THR A 362 -24.24 1.55 34.07
CA THR A 362 -23.98 2.15 32.75
C THR A 362 -22.53 1.96 32.28
N VAL A 363 -21.60 1.73 33.21
CA VAL A 363 -20.16 1.62 32.92
C VAL A 363 -19.82 0.42 32.03
N PRO A 364 -20.32 -0.82 32.28
CA PRO A 364 -19.92 -1.97 31.49
C PRO A 364 -20.25 -1.87 29.99
N PRO A 365 -21.44 -1.39 29.56
CA PRO A 365 -21.69 -1.07 28.15
C PRO A 365 -20.63 -0.15 27.52
N TYR A 366 -20.27 0.95 28.19
CA TYR A 366 -19.24 1.87 27.69
C TYR A 366 -17.86 1.21 27.57
N VAL A 367 -17.47 0.35 28.52
CA VAL A 367 -16.21 -0.38 28.46
C VAL A 367 -16.17 -1.34 27.26
N VAL A 368 -17.29 -2.01 26.96
CA VAL A 368 -17.42 -2.83 25.75
C VAL A 368 -17.34 -1.98 24.49
N GLY A 369 -17.94 -0.79 24.50
CA GLY A 369 -17.83 0.14 23.37
C GLY A 369 -16.45 0.72 23.16
N ALA A 370 -15.72 1.07 24.22
CA ALA A 370 -14.33 1.46 24.20
C ALA A 370 -13.44 0.34 23.60
N THR A 371 -13.64 -0.88 24.07
CA THR A 371 -12.92 -2.07 23.61
C THR A 371 -13.20 -2.33 22.13
N GLY A 372 -14.48 -2.32 21.72
CA GLY A 372 -14.89 -2.50 20.34
C GLY A 372 -14.37 -1.41 19.41
N CYS A 373 -14.36 -0.14 19.85
CA CYS A 373 -13.79 0.97 19.09
C CYS A 373 -12.33 0.71 18.71
N VAL A 374 -11.49 0.34 19.68
CA VAL A 374 -10.06 0.08 19.46
C VAL A 374 -9.86 -1.21 18.65
N LEU A 375 -10.52 -2.31 19.01
CA LEU A 375 -10.34 -3.61 18.36
C LEU A 375 -10.78 -3.58 16.88
N LEU A 376 -11.96 -3.05 16.59
CA LEU A 376 -12.50 -2.99 15.23
C LEU A 376 -11.69 -2.02 14.35
N SER A 377 -11.25 -0.89 14.91
CA SER A 377 -10.41 0.08 14.20
C SER A 377 -9.00 -0.46 13.96
N TYR A 378 -8.44 -1.21 14.91
CA TYR A 378 -7.15 -1.90 14.76
C TYR A 378 -7.22 -3.02 13.73
N ALA A 379 -8.26 -3.85 13.78
CA ALA A 379 -8.48 -4.92 12.80
C ALA A 379 -8.70 -4.35 11.39
N SER A 380 -9.46 -3.26 11.28
CA SER A 380 -9.66 -2.51 10.04
C SER A 380 -8.35 -1.96 9.48
N TRP A 381 -7.47 -1.44 10.34
CA TRP A 381 -6.14 -0.98 9.96
C TRP A 381 -5.22 -2.13 9.53
N ARG A 382 -5.12 -3.21 10.32
CA ARG A 382 -4.23 -4.36 10.04
C ARG A 382 -4.62 -5.18 8.82
N LEU A 383 -5.92 -5.34 8.58
CA LEU A 383 -6.43 -6.11 7.45
C LEU A 383 -6.68 -5.24 6.21
N GLU A 384 -6.53 -3.92 6.33
CA GLU A 384 -6.81 -2.92 5.30
C GLU A 384 -8.24 -3.00 4.72
N ARG A 385 -9.19 -3.66 5.40
CA ARG A 385 -10.53 -3.95 4.87
C ARG A 385 -11.61 -3.05 5.44
N ARG A 386 -11.39 -1.72 5.43
CA ARG A 386 -12.28 -0.72 6.09
C ARG A 386 -13.76 -0.88 5.73
N GLY A 387 -14.08 -1.06 4.44
CA GLY A 387 -15.46 -1.21 3.98
C GLY A 387 -16.17 -2.45 4.56
N VAL A 388 -15.45 -3.54 4.82
CA VAL A 388 -16.02 -4.76 5.42
C VAL A 388 -16.41 -4.50 6.87
N PHE A 389 -15.56 -3.81 7.63
CA PHE A 389 -15.85 -3.46 9.03
C PHE A 389 -17.03 -2.50 9.15
N MET A 390 -17.18 -1.55 8.22
CA MET A 390 -18.36 -0.68 8.16
C MET A 390 -19.67 -1.45 7.88
N VAL A 391 -19.61 -2.58 7.19
CA VAL A 391 -20.80 -3.43 6.98
C VAL A 391 -21.04 -4.35 8.18
N ALA A 392 -19.98 -4.90 8.76
CA ALA A 392 -20.05 -5.93 9.81
C ALA A 392 -20.53 -5.41 11.17
N CYS A 393 -20.35 -4.11 11.47
CA CYS A 393 -20.74 -3.56 12.78
C CYS A 393 -22.25 -3.30 12.91
N ALA A 394 -22.95 -2.98 11.81
CA ALA A 394 -24.37 -2.62 11.85
C ALA A 394 -25.31 -3.77 12.28
N PRO A 395 -25.13 -5.03 11.81
CA PRO A 395 -25.99 -6.15 12.20
C PRO A 395 -26.02 -6.42 13.70
N LEU A 396 -24.91 -6.20 14.41
CA LEU A 396 -24.86 -6.37 15.87
C LEU A 396 -25.77 -5.35 16.57
N ALA A 397 -25.77 -4.09 16.11
CA ALA A 397 -26.63 -3.06 16.66
C ALA A 397 -28.12 -3.32 16.34
N VAL A 398 -28.42 -3.77 15.11
CA VAL A 398 -29.78 -4.19 14.72
C VAL A 398 -30.28 -5.32 15.63
N LEU A 399 -29.46 -6.34 15.87
CA LEU A 399 -29.80 -7.45 16.77
C LEU A 399 -30.07 -6.96 18.20
N GLY A 400 -29.23 -6.06 18.72
CA GLY A 400 -29.41 -5.49 20.06
C GLY A 400 -30.74 -4.74 20.23
N TYR A 401 -31.05 -3.81 19.33
CA TYR A 401 -32.31 -3.08 19.41
C TYR A 401 -33.54 -3.95 19.12
N ALA A 402 -33.43 -4.94 18.24
CA ALA A 402 -34.49 -5.92 17.99
C ALA A 402 -34.79 -6.76 19.24
N LEU A 403 -33.75 -7.25 19.93
CA LEU A 403 -33.89 -7.97 21.20
C LEU A 403 -34.49 -7.08 22.29
N PHE A 404 -34.12 -5.80 22.35
CA PHE A 404 -34.67 -4.87 23.33
C PHE A 404 -36.19 -4.66 23.15
N LEU A 405 -36.64 -4.53 21.89
CA LEU A 405 -38.04 -4.32 21.52
C LEU A 405 -38.90 -5.58 21.53
N ALA A 406 -38.29 -6.77 21.51
CA ALA A 406 -39.01 -8.04 21.43
C ALA A 406 -40.02 -8.20 22.61
N PRO A 407 -41.29 -8.57 22.33
CA PRO A 407 -42.28 -8.88 23.35
C PRO A 407 -41.80 -10.04 24.25
N GLY A 408 -42.16 -10.00 25.54
CA GLY A 408 -41.84 -11.07 26.49
C GLY A 408 -40.41 -11.07 27.06
N THR A 409 -39.57 -10.10 26.70
CA THR A 409 -38.20 -9.98 27.24
C THR A 409 -38.18 -9.46 28.68
N GLY A 410 -37.47 -10.15 29.56
CA GLY A 410 -37.22 -9.74 30.94
C GLY A 410 -36.19 -8.62 31.07
N ALA A 411 -36.10 -7.99 32.24
CA ALA A 411 -35.18 -6.87 32.49
C ALA A 411 -33.69 -7.23 32.23
N THR A 412 -33.27 -8.43 32.65
CA THR A 412 -31.90 -8.94 32.42
C THR A 412 -31.57 -9.10 30.94
N THR A 413 -32.50 -9.62 30.13
CA THR A 413 -32.31 -9.77 28.69
C THR A 413 -32.17 -8.41 28.00
N ARG A 414 -33.01 -7.44 28.38
CA ARG A 414 -32.93 -6.08 27.85
C ARG A 414 -31.63 -5.38 28.22
N TYR A 415 -31.15 -5.57 29.45
CA TYR A 415 -29.85 -5.05 29.85
C TYR A 415 -28.71 -5.68 29.04
N GLY A 416 -28.73 -7.00 28.82
CA GLY A 416 -27.77 -7.69 27.95
C GLY A 416 -27.81 -7.21 26.49
N ALA A 417 -29.00 -6.86 25.98
CA ALA A 417 -29.17 -6.34 24.62
C ALA A 417 -28.48 -4.98 24.39
N ILE A 418 -28.28 -4.17 25.44
CA ILE A 418 -27.58 -2.87 25.36
C ILE A 418 -26.11 -3.03 24.96
N PHE A 419 -25.48 -4.16 25.26
CA PHE A 419 -24.06 -4.37 24.98
C PHE A 419 -23.75 -4.52 23.48
N LEU A 420 -24.69 -5.05 22.68
CA LEU A 420 -24.47 -5.36 21.27
C LEU A 420 -24.27 -4.09 20.41
N PRO A 421 -25.12 -3.05 20.50
CA PRO A 421 -24.87 -1.80 19.77
C PRO A 421 -23.59 -1.09 20.24
N PHE A 422 -23.30 -1.15 21.55
CA PHE A 422 -22.13 -0.47 22.12
C PHE A 422 -20.81 -0.95 21.52
N PHE A 423 -20.68 -2.26 21.26
CA PHE A 423 -19.45 -2.83 20.68
C PHE A 423 -19.06 -2.20 19.33
N GLY A 424 -20.03 -1.80 18.50
CA GLY A 424 -19.77 -1.26 17.17
C GLY A 424 -19.89 0.27 17.04
N MET A 425 -20.73 0.92 17.84
CA MET A 425 -21.18 2.30 17.58
C MET A 425 -20.05 3.34 17.63
N PHE A 426 -19.07 3.17 18.54
CA PHE A 426 -17.93 4.10 18.64
C PHE A 426 -16.90 3.90 17.54
N ALA A 427 -16.83 2.71 16.93
CA ALA A 427 -15.92 2.46 15.81
C ALA A 427 -16.31 3.27 14.56
N TYR A 428 -17.62 3.51 14.35
CA TYR A 428 -18.08 4.29 13.19
C TYR A 428 -17.55 5.72 13.16
N GLY A 429 -17.40 6.37 14.32
CA GLY A 429 -16.79 7.71 14.35
C GLY A 429 -15.38 7.70 13.76
N ALA A 430 -14.62 6.63 13.97
CA ALA A 430 -13.28 6.51 13.42
C ALA A 430 -13.28 6.07 11.95
N LEU A 431 -14.10 5.07 11.64
CA LEU A 431 -14.20 4.48 10.31
C LEU A 431 -14.71 5.50 9.28
N THR A 432 -15.78 6.25 9.57
CA THR A 432 -16.38 7.20 8.61
C THR A 432 -15.47 8.39 8.34
N ASN A 433 -14.91 9.00 9.39
CA ASN A 433 -14.00 10.15 9.25
C ASN A 433 -12.72 9.76 8.48
N ALA A 434 -12.13 8.60 8.78
CA ALA A 434 -10.98 8.12 8.01
C ALA A 434 -11.37 7.75 6.56
N HIS A 435 -12.58 7.23 6.33
CA HIS A 435 -13.05 6.87 5.00
C HIS A 435 -13.30 8.09 4.11
N VAL A 436 -13.93 9.14 4.61
CA VAL A 436 -14.09 10.39 3.82
C VAL A 436 -12.74 11.05 3.55
N ALA A 437 -11.84 11.08 4.53
CA ALA A 437 -10.50 11.67 4.37
C ALA A 437 -9.63 10.91 3.35
N ALA A 438 -9.79 9.59 3.23
CA ALA A 438 -9.05 8.76 2.30
C ALA A 438 -9.57 8.82 0.85
N ASN A 439 -10.79 9.31 0.64
CA ASN A 439 -11.46 9.36 -0.67
C ASN A 439 -11.44 10.75 -1.31
N VAL A 440 -10.57 11.64 -0.84
CA VAL A 440 -10.29 12.98 -1.40
C VAL A 440 -8.78 13.19 -1.45
N VAL A 441 -8.31 13.96 -2.42
CA VAL A 441 -6.88 14.17 -2.66
C VAL A 441 -6.41 15.47 -2.02
N SER A 442 -7.05 16.59 -2.37
CA SER A 442 -6.60 17.92 -1.98
C SER A 442 -6.82 18.20 -0.50
N ASP A 443 -6.02 19.10 0.05
CA ASP A 443 -6.09 19.46 1.46
C ASP A 443 -7.38 20.24 1.78
N THR A 444 -7.81 21.13 0.87
CA THR A 444 -9.10 21.83 0.98
C THR A 444 -10.30 20.88 0.90
N ALA A 445 -10.32 19.93 -0.04
CA ALA A 445 -11.40 18.94 -0.13
C ALA A 445 -11.44 18.02 1.09
N ARG A 446 -10.29 17.71 1.69
CA ARG A 446 -10.20 16.92 2.93
C ARG A 446 -10.79 17.64 4.12
N ALA A 447 -10.45 18.91 4.31
CA ALA A 447 -11.06 19.73 5.36
C ALA A 447 -12.58 19.81 5.21
N SER A 448 -13.09 20.05 4.00
CA SER A 448 -14.54 20.15 3.78
C SER A 448 -15.26 18.81 3.87
N ALA A 449 -14.67 17.72 3.37
CA ALA A 449 -15.27 16.38 3.47
C ALA A 449 -15.38 15.88 4.91
N ILE A 450 -14.34 16.09 5.73
CA ILE A 450 -14.36 15.76 7.17
C ILE A 450 -15.42 16.61 7.88
N ALA A 451 -15.44 17.94 7.67
CA ALA A 451 -16.41 18.82 8.30
C ALA A 451 -17.85 18.43 7.93
N THR A 452 -18.12 18.11 6.67
CA THR A 452 -19.46 17.72 6.22
C THR A 452 -19.88 16.37 6.82
N ASN A 453 -18.93 15.43 6.96
CA ASN A 453 -19.19 14.17 7.66
C ASN A 453 -19.59 14.42 9.11
N VAL A 454 -18.84 15.22 9.86
CA VAL A 454 -19.16 15.51 11.26
C VAL A 454 -20.46 16.32 11.41
N MET A 455 -20.72 17.28 10.52
CA MET A 455 -21.98 18.03 10.46
C MET A 455 -23.19 17.11 10.37
N PHE A 456 -23.15 16.09 9.50
CA PHE A 456 -24.21 15.07 9.41
C PHE A 456 -24.34 14.27 10.72
N GLY A 457 -23.23 13.94 11.37
CA GLY A 457 -23.24 13.36 12.70
C GLY A 457 -23.98 14.21 13.73
N ASN A 458 -23.72 15.52 13.75
CA ASN A 458 -24.39 16.45 14.67
C ASN A 458 -25.87 16.68 14.34
N ILE A 459 -26.29 16.56 13.07
CA ILE A 459 -27.72 16.47 12.72
C ILE A 459 -28.36 15.23 13.39
N GLY A 460 -27.66 14.10 13.40
CA GLY A 460 -28.07 12.91 14.16
C GLY A 460 -28.10 13.14 15.67
N GLY A 461 -27.14 13.91 16.20
CA GLY A 461 -27.11 14.37 17.58
C GLY A 461 -28.35 15.21 17.95
N LEU A 462 -28.72 16.19 17.11
CA LEU A 462 -29.93 16.98 17.27
C LEU A 462 -31.18 16.09 17.30
N ALA A 463 -31.31 15.16 16.35
CA ALA A 463 -32.42 14.21 16.32
C ALA A 463 -32.48 13.34 17.59
N SER A 464 -31.33 12.96 18.15
CA SER A 464 -31.27 12.17 19.39
C SER A 464 -31.85 12.90 20.61
N THR A 465 -31.80 14.24 20.66
CA THR A 465 -32.35 15.03 21.78
C THR A 465 -33.87 14.87 21.94
N TRP A 466 -34.55 14.37 20.90
CA TRP A 466 -35.99 14.12 20.87
C TRP A 466 -36.33 12.62 20.78
N ALA A 467 -35.35 11.72 20.88
CA ALA A 467 -35.56 10.29 20.68
C ALA A 467 -36.22 9.59 21.88
N TYR A 468 -35.93 10.02 23.11
CA TYR A 468 -36.41 9.39 24.34
C TYR A 468 -37.21 10.40 25.19
N ILE A 469 -38.53 10.39 25.04
CA ILE A 469 -39.44 11.31 25.74
C ILE A 469 -40.10 10.57 26.93
N GLN A 470 -40.35 11.28 28.03
CA GLN A 470 -40.96 10.71 29.24
C GLN A 470 -42.29 9.99 29.00
N LYS A 471 -43.10 10.44 28.04
CA LYS A 471 -44.39 9.81 27.68
C LYS A 471 -44.24 8.35 27.22
N ASP A 472 -43.08 7.99 26.68
CA ASP A 472 -42.84 6.65 26.13
C ASP A 472 -42.21 5.69 27.16
N ALA A 473 -41.95 6.18 28.38
CA ALA A 473 -41.51 5.34 29.48
C ALA A 473 -42.59 4.28 29.84
N PRO A 474 -42.21 3.11 30.37
CA PRO A 474 -40.86 2.68 30.76
C PRO A 474 -40.07 1.97 29.66
N ARG A 475 -40.69 1.61 28.53
CA ARG A 475 -40.06 0.81 27.46
C ARG A 475 -39.40 1.62 26.36
N TYR A 476 -39.78 2.89 26.19
CA TYR A 476 -39.26 3.79 25.15
C TYR A 476 -39.30 3.17 23.75
N ASN A 477 -40.43 2.57 23.37
CA ASN A 477 -40.56 1.81 22.11
C ASN A 477 -40.25 2.69 20.88
N ILE A 478 -40.64 3.97 20.90
CA ILE A 478 -40.39 4.90 19.79
C ILE A 478 -38.89 5.17 19.64
N GLY A 479 -38.20 5.56 20.72
CA GLY A 479 -36.76 5.82 20.69
C GLY A 479 -35.91 4.60 20.30
N ASN A 480 -36.25 3.43 20.84
CA ASN A 480 -35.56 2.19 20.48
C ASN A 480 -35.91 1.73 19.04
N GLY A 481 -37.15 1.96 18.59
CA GLY A 481 -37.57 1.72 17.20
C GLY A 481 -36.87 2.62 16.19
N LEU A 482 -36.69 3.90 16.53
CA LEU A 482 -35.90 4.85 15.75
C LEU A 482 -34.46 4.37 15.58
N ASN A 483 -33.83 3.90 16.67
CA ASN A 483 -32.49 3.35 16.62
C ASN A 483 -32.41 2.06 15.79
N LEU A 484 -33.37 1.15 15.92
CA LEU A 484 -33.43 -0.06 15.10
C LEU A 484 -33.50 0.29 13.60
N ALA A 485 -34.40 1.21 13.23
CA ALA A 485 -34.55 1.68 11.85
C ALA A 485 -33.26 2.34 11.35
N ALA A 486 -32.65 3.21 12.15
CA ALA A 486 -31.40 3.90 11.80
C ALA A 486 -30.25 2.90 11.54
N GLN A 487 -30.09 1.90 12.40
CA GLN A 487 -29.05 0.87 12.27
C GLN A 487 -29.29 -0.04 11.06
N ALA A 488 -30.55 -0.39 10.76
CA ALA A 488 -30.91 -1.16 9.58
C ALA A 488 -30.67 -0.37 8.27
N SER A 489 -31.08 0.90 8.22
CA SER A 489 -30.79 1.79 7.09
C SER A 489 -29.29 1.96 6.88
N MET A 490 -28.52 2.14 7.96
CA MET A 490 -27.07 2.23 7.91
C MET A 490 -26.43 0.99 7.30
N PHE A 491 -26.90 -0.21 7.67
CA PHE A 491 -26.42 -1.48 7.08
C PHE A 491 -26.63 -1.52 5.56
N LEU A 492 -27.83 -1.16 5.09
CA LEU A 492 -28.15 -1.15 3.67
C LEU A 492 -27.32 -0.12 2.89
N ILE A 493 -27.12 1.08 3.45
CA ILE A 493 -26.29 2.13 2.83
C ILE A 493 -24.83 1.67 2.77
N ALA A 494 -24.28 1.10 3.85
CA ALA A 494 -22.91 0.60 3.88
C ALA A 494 -22.67 -0.52 2.85
N LEU A 495 -23.64 -1.45 2.74
CA LEU A 495 -23.57 -2.54 1.77
C LEU A 495 -23.65 -2.02 0.33
N GLY A 496 -24.58 -1.10 0.05
CA GLY A 496 -24.72 -0.45 -1.25
C GLY A 496 -23.45 0.32 -1.64
N LEU A 497 -22.89 1.10 -0.72
CA LEU A 497 -21.65 1.85 -0.92
C LEU A 497 -20.47 0.91 -1.22
N TYR A 498 -20.34 -0.19 -0.49
CA TYR A 498 -19.29 -1.19 -0.70
C TYR A 498 -19.31 -1.76 -2.13
N PHE A 499 -20.49 -2.18 -2.61
CA PHE A 499 -20.63 -2.70 -3.97
C PHE A 499 -20.48 -1.62 -5.04
N TRP A 500 -20.98 -0.42 -4.77
CA TRP A 500 -20.86 0.71 -5.69
C TRP A 500 -19.39 1.11 -5.92
N ILE A 501 -18.60 1.28 -4.85
CA ILE A 501 -17.17 1.61 -4.97
C ILE A 501 -16.44 0.54 -5.78
N ARG A 502 -16.73 -0.75 -5.52
CA ARG A 502 -16.10 -1.86 -6.25
C ARG A 502 -16.45 -1.84 -7.74
N ARG A 503 -17.71 -1.51 -8.07
CA ARG A 503 -18.16 -1.38 -9.46
C ARG A 503 -17.52 -0.16 -10.15
N ASP A 504 -17.44 0.97 -9.47
CA ASP A 504 -16.87 2.20 -10.02
C ASP A 504 -15.36 2.09 -10.24
N ASN A 505 -14.62 1.54 -9.27
CA ASN A 505 -13.18 1.30 -9.41
C ASN A 505 -12.86 0.37 -10.60
N ARG A 506 -13.69 -0.66 -10.85
CA ARG A 506 -13.55 -1.53 -12.03
C ARG A 506 -13.76 -0.77 -13.35
N ARG A 507 -14.71 0.17 -13.38
CA ARG A 507 -14.96 1.03 -14.55
C ARG A 507 -13.81 2.00 -14.79
N ARG A 508 -13.26 2.59 -13.72
CA ARG A 508 -12.12 3.51 -13.79
C ARG A 508 -10.83 2.82 -14.22
N ALA A 509 -10.61 1.57 -13.79
CA ALA A 509 -9.45 0.77 -14.19
C ALA A 509 -9.36 0.52 -15.71
N ALA A 510 -10.47 0.61 -16.44
CA ALA A 510 -10.53 0.43 -17.89
C ALA A 510 -10.39 1.75 -18.69
N ARG A 511 -10.22 2.90 -18.02
CA ARG A 511 -10.05 4.19 -18.70
C ARG A 511 -8.59 4.43 -19.02
N ASP A 512 -8.34 4.95 -20.22
CA ASP A 512 -7.03 5.49 -20.59
C ASP A 512 -6.79 6.81 -19.82
N VAL A 513 -5.76 6.79 -18.98
CA VAL A 513 -5.36 7.93 -18.15
C VAL A 513 -4.57 8.93 -18.98
N HIS A 514 -3.73 8.46 -19.92
CA HIS A 514 -2.84 9.31 -20.69
C HIS A 514 -3.61 10.20 -21.66
N GLY A 515 -4.52 9.61 -22.46
CA GLY A 515 -5.38 10.37 -23.35
C GLY A 515 -6.36 11.33 -22.64
N ALA A 516 -6.66 11.10 -21.36
CA ALA A 516 -7.54 11.98 -20.58
C ALA A 516 -6.80 13.19 -19.94
N LEU A 517 -5.48 13.10 -19.81
CA LEU A 517 -4.62 14.15 -19.23
C LEU A 517 -3.88 14.97 -20.29
N GLU A 518 -3.83 14.49 -21.54
CA GLU A 518 -3.17 15.18 -22.65
C GLU A 518 -3.71 16.61 -22.85
N GLY A 519 -2.81 17.59 -22.90
CA GLY A 519 -3.13 19.01 -23.08
C GLY A 519 -3.59 19.77 -21.83
N LYS A 520 -3.63 19.14 -20.64
CA LYS A 520 -3.94 19.83 -19.38
C LYS A 520 -2.70 20.39 -18.69
N THR A 521 -2.84 21.54 -18.05
CA THR A 521 -1.79 22.15 -17.21
C THR A 521 -1.68 21.44 -15.84
N VAL A 522 -0.55 21.58 -15.15
CA VAL A 522 -0.34 20.99 -13.80
C VAL A 522 -1.41 21.44 -12.80
N GLN A 523 -1.83 22.70 -12.86
CA GLN A 523 -2.86 23.24 -11.96
C GLN A 523 -4.24 22.66 -12.27
N GLU A 524 -4.59 22.49 -13.55
CA GLU A 524 -5.85 21.83 -13.93
C GLU A 524 -5.87 20.37 -13.48
N ILE A 525 -4.74 19.65 -13.57
CA ILE A 525 -4.62 18.27 -13.08
C ILE A 525 -4.81 18.22 -11.56
N GLN A 526 -4.21 19.15 -10.82
CA GLN A 526 -4.35 19.27 -9.36
C GLN A 526 -5.79 19.60 -8.93
N ASP A 527 -6.51 20.38 -9.73
CA ASP A 527 -7.89 20.80 -9.44
C ASP A 527 -8.92 19.71 -9.72
N MET A 528 -8.55 18.65 -10.45
CA MET A 528 -9.45 17.51 -10.72
C MET A 528 -9.77 16.67 -9.47
N ASP A 529 -8.91 16.65 -8.44
CA ASP A 529 -9.11 15.86 -7.20
C ASP A 529 -9.58 14.41 -7.51
N TRP A 530 -10.73 13.97 -6.97
CA TRP A 530 -11.30 12.64 -7.21
C TRP A 530 -11.92 12.46 -8.62
N HIS A 531 -12.03 13.52 -9.42
CA HIS A 531 -12.34 13.44 -10.86
C HIS A 531 -11.13 13.03 -11.71
N HIS A 532 -9.92 13.02 -11.13
CA HIS A 532 -8.72 12.59 -11.84
C HIS A 532 -8.92 11.16 -12.42
N PRO A 533 -8.59 10.92 -13.70
CA PRO A 533 -8.86 9.63 -14.36
C PRO A 533 -8.13 8.46 -13.70
N GLY A 534 -6.92 8.70 -13.17
CA GLY A 534 -6.15 7.74 -12.38
C GLY A 534 -6.62 7.57 -10.93
N PHE A 535 -7.51 8.43 -10.42
CA PHE A 535 -7.98 8.33 -9.04
C PHE A 535 -8.91 7.12 -8.87
N ARG A 536 -8.60 6.29 -7.89
CA ARG A 536 -9.43 5.16 -7.46
C ARG A 536 -9.89 5.42 -6.03
N PHE A 537 -11.17 5.15 -5.78
CA PHE A 537 -11.72 5.22 -4.43
C PHE A 537 -11.05 4.16 -3.55
N PHE A 538 -10.72 4.54 -2.32
CA PHE A 538 -9.99 3.70 -1.39
C PHE A 538 -10.87 2.55 -0.88
N LEU A 539 -10.67 1.36 -1.46
CA LEU A 539 -11.30 0.10 -1.07
C LEU A 539 -10.28 -1.04 -1.22
N PRO A 540 -9.45 -1.34 -0.20
CA PRO A 540 -8.38 -2.31 -0.36
C PRO A 540 -8.97 -3.73 -0.46
N VAL A 541 -8.83 -4.34 -1.64
CA VAL A 541 -9.20 -5.74 -1.90
C VAL A 541 -8.12 -6.36 -2.79
N ALA A 542 -6.95 -6.68 -2.23
CA ALA A 542 -6.02 -7.73 -2.68
C ALA A 542 -4.72 -7.65 -1.85
N ALA A 543 -4.03 -8.78 -1.71
CA ALA A 543 -2.63 -8.76 -1.29
C ALA A 543 -1.82 -8.11 -2.42
N ARG A 544 -1.38 -6.87 -2.22
CA ARG A 544 -0.53 -6.15 -3.16
C ARG A 544 0.86 -6.75 -3.13
N SER A 545 1.33 -7.26 -4.26
CA SER A 545 2.72 -7.71 -4.42
C SER A 545 3.39 -6.81 -5.45
N ALA A 546 4.38 -6.04 -5.02
CA ALA A 546 5.23 -5.29 -5.94
C ALA A 546 6.34 -6.22 -6.47
N ALA A 547 6.48 -6.31 -7.79
CA ALA A 547 7.58 -6.95 -8.47
C ALA A 547 8.56 -5.88 -8.96
N PHE A 548 9.82 -6.00 -8.53
CA PHE A 548 10.91 -5.11 -8.94
C PHE A 548 11.67 -5.75 -10.09
N LEU A 549 11.88 -5.02 -11.19
CA LEU A 549 12.61 -5.50 -12.35
C LEU A 549 13.94 -4.75 -12.48
N THR A 550 15.05 -5.47 -12.33
CA THR A 550 16.41 -4.95 -12.52
C THR A 550 17.01 -5.50 -13.80
N HIS A 551 18.01 -4.81 -14.34
CA HIS A 551 18.84 -5.34 -15.41
C HIS A 551 19.57 -6.64 -14.98
N THR A 552 20.02 -7.38 -15.99
CA THR A 552 20.84 -8.60 -15.89
C THR A 552 21.96 -8.45 -14.85
N ALA A 553 21.92 -9.23 -13.78
CA ALA A 553 23.04 -9.38 -12.87
C ALA A 553 24.13 -10.19 -13.58
N GLN A 554 25.23 -9.55 -13.98
CA GLN A 554 26.39 -10.26 -14.53
C GLN A 554 26.98 -11.15 -13.43
N ALA A 555 26.54 -12.41 -13.37
CA ALA A 555 26.86 -13.35 -12.29
C ALA A 555 28.32 -13.86 -12.39
N VAL A 556 29.29 -12.96 -12.21
CA VAL A 556 30.72 -13.19 -12.34
C VAL A 556 31.36 -13.17 -10.94
N ARG A 557 31.92 -14.32 -10.50
CA ARG A 557 32.47 -14.46 -9.14
C ARG A 557 33.86 -13.86 -9.00
N ASN A 558 34.68 -13.98 -10.05
CA ASN A 558 36.08 -13.55 -10.10
C ASN A 558 36.54 -13.31 -11.56
N ALA A 559 37.81 -12.93 -11.75
CA ALA A 559 38.34 -12.60 -13.07
C ALA A 559 38.39 -13.80 -14.05
N GLN A 560 38.48 -15.05 -13.56
CA GLN A 560 38.49 -16.24 -14.43
C GLN A 560 37.11 -16.50 -15.04
N ASP A 561 36.02 -16.20 -14.33
CA ASP A 561 34.65 -16.34 -14.85
C ASP A 561 34.40 -15.44 -16.08
N LEU A 562 35.15 -14.34 -16.24
CA LEU A 562 35.08 -13.49 -17.45
C LEU A 562 35.46 -14.25 -18.72
N ASN A 563 36.27 -15.31 -18.61
CA ASN A 563 36.65 -16.15 -19.74
C ASN A 563 35.49 -17.02 -20.25
N CYS A 564 34.47 -17.25 -19.43
CA CYS A 564 33.27 -18.01 -19.78
C CYS A 564 32.11 -17.15 -20.32
N MET A 565 32.30 -15.84 -20.50
CA MET A 565 31.29 -14.95 -21.06
C MET A 565 31.37 -14.87 -22.59
N SER A 566 30.21 -14.90 -23.25
CA SER A 566 30.06 -14.71 -24.71
C SER A 566 30.03 -13.22 -25.11
N VAL A 567 30.93 -12.45 -24.50
CA VAL A 567 31.07 -11.00 -24.69
C VAL A 567 32.47 -10.72 -25.27
N PRO A 568 32.62 -9.83 -26.27
CA PRO A 568 33.95 -9.41 -26.75
C PRO A 568 34.81 -8.87 -25.61
N ARG A 569 36.10 -9.20 -25.58
CA ARG A 569 37.01 -8.90 -24.47
C ARG A 569 37.00 -7.45 -23.99
N LYS A 570 36.97 -6.50 -24.92
CA LYS A 570 36.92 -5.07 -24.63
C LYS A 570 35.68 -4.59 -23.84
N TYR A 571 34.67 -5.45 -23.69
CA TYR A 571 33.43 -5.16 -22.97
C TYR A 571 33.21 -6.11 -21.78
N ARG A 572 34.22 -6.93 -21.43
CA ARG A 572 34.16 -7.79 -20.25
C ARG A 572 34.58 -6.96 -19.05
N GLU A 573 33.69 -6.84 -18.09
CA GLU A 573 33.92 -6.13 -16.84
C GLU A 573 33.49 -7.03 -15.69
N LEU A 574 34.20 -6.97 -14.57
CA LEU A 574 33.91 -7.79 -13.40
C LEU A 574 32.57 -7.39 -12.72
N GLY A 575 32.13 -6.15 -12.92
CA GLY A 575 30.96 -5.60 -12.23
C GLY A 575 31.10 -5.65 -10.71
N ASP A 576 29.97 -5.67 -10.02
CA ASP A 576 29.87 -5.70 -8.55
C ASP A 576 29.39 -7.06 -7.98
N PHE A 577 28.99 -8.00 -8.84
CA PHE A 577 28.42 -9.29 -8.41
C PHE A 577 29.34 -10.07 -7.46
N HIS A 578 30.65 -10.03 -7.68
CA HIS A 578 31.65 -10.66 -6.80
C HIS A 578 31.54 -10.22 -5.32
N LYS A 579 31.05 -9.01 -5.04
CA LYS A 579 30.78 -8.52 -3.67
C LYS A 579 29.61 -9.24 -3.03
N TYR A 580 28.58 -9.56 -3.81
CA TYR A 580 27.44 -10.34 -3.34
C TYR A 580 27.80 -11.81 -3.13
N TYR A 581 28.58 -12.38 -4.04
CA TYR A 581 29.08 -13.75 -3.93
C TYR A 581 29.97 -13.95 -2.69
N SER A 582 30.89 -13.01 -2.42
CA SER A 582 31.78 -13.06 -1.25
C SER A 582 31.10 -12.71 0.08
N GLY A 583 29.88 -12.16 0.06
CA GLY A 583 29.17 -11.68 1.24
C GLY A 583 29.54 -10.27 1.69
N ALA A 584 30.40 -9.56 0.95
CA ALA A 584 30.71 -8.15 1.18
C ALA A 584 29.50 -7.22 0.94
N ALA A 585 28.54 -7.66 0.12
CA ALA A 585 27.25 -7.00 -0.10
C ALA A 585 26.10 -8.03 -0.06
N VAL A 586 24.89 -7.57 0.23
CA VAL A 586 23.69 -8.42 0.24
C VAL A 586 22.59 -7.70 -0.53
N ALA A 587 21.86 -8.41 -1.39
CA ALA A 587 20.75 -7.81 -2.13
C ALA A 587 19.68 -7.28 -1.15
N PRO A 588 19.09 -6.10 -1.40
CA PRO A 588 18.08 -5.54 -0.50
C PRO A 588 16.81 -6.40 -0.48
N VAL A 589 16.40 -6.87 -1.67
CA VAL A 589 15.18 -7.66 -1.90
C VAL A 589 15.50 -9.03 -2.50
N LEU A 590 14.53 -9.95 -2.43
CA LEU A 590 14.60 -11.21 -3.16
C LEU A 590 14.64 -10.89 -4.66
N THR A 591 15.69 -11.32 -5.33
CA THR A 591 15.93 -11.08 -6.75
C THR A 591 15.88 -12.40 -7.48
N LEU A 592 14.91 -12.58 -8.37
CA LEU A 592 14.85 -13.75 -9.27
C LEU A 592 15.60 -13.43 -10.56
N VAL A 593 16.48 -14.33 -10.97
CA VAL A 593 17.39 -14.14 -12.10
C VAL A 593 17.16 -15.23 -13.14
N ILE A 594 17.21 -14.82 -14.40
CA ILE A 594 17.34 -15.66 -15.59
C ILE A 594 18.67 -15.29 -16.26
N GLY A 595 19.31 -16.26 -16.91
CA GLY A 595 20.64 -16.10 -17.48
C GLY A 595 20.63 -16.01 -19.00
N GLY A 596 21.71 -15.52 -19.57
CA GLY A 596 21.92 -15.38 -21.00
C GLY A 596 23.38 -15.34 -21.41
N ASN A 597 23.67 -14.57 -22.45
CA ASN A 597 24.99 -14.49 -23.08
C ASN A 597 25.96 -13.49 -22.41
N HIS A 598 25.48 -12.71 -21.44
CA HIS A 598 26.26 -11.69 -20.72
C HIS A 598 26.68 -12.15 -19.31
N GLU A 599 26.37 -13.40 -18.93
CA GLU A 599 26.68 -13.98 -17.63
C GLU A 599 27.80 -15.03 -17.75
N ALA A 600 28.44 -15.35 -16.62
CA ALA A 600 29.42 -16.42 -16.56
C ALA A 600 28.72 -17.78 -16.68
N SER A 601 28.79 -18.38 -17.87
CA SER A 601 28.01 -19.59 -18.18
C SER A 601 28.42 -20.78 -17.32
N ASN A 602 29.70 -20.88 -16.93
CA ASN A 602 30.16 -21.91 -16.00
C ASN A 602 29.39 -21.86 -14.68
N TYR A 603 29.24 -20.68 -14.07
CA TYR A 603 28.57 -20.56 -12.78
C TYR A 603 27.08 -20.86 -12.89
N LEU A 604 26.41 -20.36 -13.92
CA LEU A 604 24.99 -20.67 -14.15
C LEU A 604 24.75 -22.15 -14.44
N PHE A 605 25.68 -22.82 -15.13
CA PHE A 605 25.56 -24.24 -15.48
C PHE A 605 25.73 -25.16 -14.26
N GLU A 606 26.53 -24.76 -13.26
CA GLU A 606 26.61 -25.45 -11.95
C GLU A 606 25.24 -25.49 -11.23
N LEU A 607 24.37 -24.51 -11.51
CA LEU A 607 23.01 -24.36 -10.96
C LEU A 607 21.94 -24.59 -12.03
N TYR A 608 22.13 -25.59 -12.90
CA TYR A 608 21.22 -25.89 -14.02
C TYR A 608 19.73 -26.03 -13.62
N HIS A 609 19.45 -26.61 -12.45
CA HIS A 609 18.10 -26.78 -11.90
C HIS A 609 17.59 -25.56 -11.08
N GLY A 610 18.38 -24.50 -11.00
CA GLY A 610 18.13 -23.30 -10.20
C GLY A 610 18.73 -23.36 -8.79
N GLY A 611 18.98 -22.20 -8.20
CA GLY A 611 19.55 -22.06 -6.86
C GLY A 611 20.05 -20.66 -6.56
N TRP A 612 20.55 -20.45 -5.34
CA TRP A 612 21.07 -19.15 -4.89
C TRP A 612 22.43 -18.87 -5.54
N LEU A 613 22.52 -17.77 -6.29
CA LEU A 613 23.78 -17.22 -6.79
C LEU A 613 24.53 -16.43 -5.71
N ALA A 614 23.78 -15.84 -4.79
CA ALA A 614 24.26 -15.11 -3.62
C ALA A 614 23.10 -14.99 -2.62
N PRO A 615 23.32 -14.53 -1.38
CA PRO A 615 22.22 -14.30 -0.45
C PRO A 615 21.13 -13.40 -1.06
N LYS A 616 19.89 -13.93 -1.12
CA LYS A 616 18.69 -13.31 -1.73
C LYS A 616 18.70 -13.15 -3.26
N ILE A 617 19.70 -13.64 -3.98
CA ILE A 617 19.73 -13.67 -5.46
C ILE A 617 19.55 -15.11 -5.92
N TYR A 618 18.39 -15.44 -6.49
CA TYR A 618 18.01 -16.80 -6.89
C TYR A 618 17.95 -16.92 -8.41
N TYR A 619 18.75 -17.82 -8.98
CA TYR A 619 18.69 -18.19 -10.39
C TYR A 619 17.61 -19.26 -10.62
N LEU A 620 16.74 -19.05 -11.59
CA LEU A 620 15.67 -20.01 -11.92
C LEU A 620 16.16 -21.28 -12.61
N GLY A 621 17.43 -21.34 -13.03
CA GLY A 621 17.97 -22.46 -13.80
C GLY A 621 17.88 -22.23 -15.31
N ALA A 622 18.28 -23.24 -16.09
CA ALA A 622 18.10 -23.23 -17.55
C ALA A 622 16.61 -23.11 -17.92
N ALA A 623 15.77 -23.83 -17.19
CA ALA A 623 14.34 -23.60 -17.06
C ALA A 623 13.92 -23.94 -15.63
N GLY A 624 12.93 -23.23 -15.09
CA GLY A 624 12.48 -23.45 -13.71
C GLY A 624 11.11 -22.85 -13.41
N VAL A 625 10.44 -23.40 -12.39
CA VAL A 625 9.22 -22.81 -11.80
C VAL A 625 9.35 -22.80 -10.29
N VAL A 626 9.06 -21.64 -9.69
CA VAL A 626 9.10 -21.42 -8.25
C VAL A 626 7.83 -20.73 -7.78
N ARG A 627 7.56 -20.82 -6.48
CA ARG A 627 6.45 -20.15 -5.82
C ARG A 627 6.92 -19.22 -4.71
N TYR A 628 6.25 -18.08 -4.60
CA TYR A 628 6.46 -17.10 -3.54
C TYR A 628 5.10 -16.65 -3.01
N GLY A 629 4.62 -17.28 -1.94
CA GLY A 629 3.24 -17.11 -1.50
C GLY A 629 2.25 -17.57 -2.59
N PRO A 630 1.27 -16.73 -2.99
CA PRO A 630 0.34 -17.07 -4.06
C PRO A 630 0.94 -16.92 -5.46
N LEU A 631 2.13 -16.31 -5.59
CA LEU A 631 2.74 -16.01 -6.88
C LEU A 631 3.46 -17.25 -7.44
N ARG A 632 3.15 -17.61 -8.68
CA ARG A 632 3.85 -18.67 -9.42
C ARG A 632 4.64 -18.10 -10.59
N VAL A 633 5.96 -18.31 -10.59
CA VAL A 633 6.89 -17.72 -11.55
C VAL A 633 7.60 -18.82 -12.34
N ALA A 634 7.54 -18.74 -13.67
CA ALA A 634 8.29 -19.59 -14.59
C ALA A 634 9.44 -18.81 -15.26
N GLY A 635 10.58 -19.45 -15.45
CA GLY A 635 11.77 -18.88 -16.08
C GLY A 635 12.31 -19.75 -17.20
N LEU A 636 12.79 -19.10 -18.27
CA LEU A 636 13.57 -19.71 -19.35
C LEU A 636 14.83 -18.88 -19.59
N SER A 637 15.98 -19.45 -19.29
CA SER A 637 17.28 -18.81 -19.51
C SER A 637 17.82 -19.14 -20.90
N GLY A 638 18.55 -18.20 -21.50
CA GLY A 638 19.28 -18.41 -22.75
C GLY A 638 18.71 -17.75 -23.99
N ILE A 639 19.43 -17.90 -25.10
CA ILE A 639 19.07 -17.38 -26.43
C ILE A 639 18.67 -18.53 -27.35
N TYR A 640 17.68 -18.30 -28.20
CA TYR A 640 17.31 -19.30 -29.20
C TYR A 640 18.29 -19.33 -30.37
N GLN A 641 18.89 -20.50 -30.63
CA GLN A 641 19.67 -20.76 -31.83
C GLN A 641 19.23 -22.08 -32.47
N GLN A 642 18.75 -22.01 -33.72
CA GLN A 642 18.09 -23.15 -34.39
C GLN A 642 18.98 -24.40 -34.51
N LYS A 643 20.30 -24.22 -34.74
CA LYS A 643 21.25 -25.33 -34.91
C LYS A 643 21.42 -26.18 -33.63
N ASP A 644 21.31 -25.55 -32.46
CA ASP A 644 21.61 -26.20 -31.18
C ASP A 644 20.33 -26.64 -30.45
N TYR A 645 19.18 -26.05 -30.79
CA TYR A 645 17.91 -26.27 -30.11
C TYR A 645 17.52 -27.75 -29.94
N ARG A 646 17.72 -28.57 -30.97
CA ARG A 646 17.37 -30.00 -30.95
C ARG A 646 18.48 -30.91 -30.43
N GLY A 647 19.65 -30.37 -30.13
CA GLY A 647 20.79 -31.14 -29.62
C GLY A 647 20.72 -31.34 -28.10
N PRO A 648 21.50 -32.28 -27.56
CA PRO A 648 21.81 -32.31 -26.14
C PRO A 648 22.79 -31.19 -25.75
N HIS A 649 22.99 -30.99 -24.44
CA HIS A 649 24.13 -30.21 -23.96
C HIS A 649 25.39 -31.05 -24.11
N HIS A 650 26.41 -30.47 -24.73
CA HIS A 650 27.73 -31.09 -24.90
C HIS A 650 28.83 -30.27 -24.24
N GLU A 651 28.50 -29.09 -23.74
CA GLU A 651 29.47 -28.11 -23.27
C GLU A 651 29.98 -28.49 -21.88
N ARG A 652 31.30 -28.54 -21.71
CA ARG A 652 31.93 -28.82 -20.41
C ARG A 652 33.26 -28.08 -20.26
N LEU A 653 33.63 -27.73 -19.02
CA LEU A 653 34.89 -27.03 -18.81
C LEU A 653 36.09 -27.98 -19.01
N PRO A 654 37.20 -27.49 -19.60
CA PRO A 654 37.40 -26.13 -20.11
C PRO A 654 36.69 -25.89 -21.46
N TYR A 655 35.94 -24.79 -21.58
CA TYR A 655 35.17 -24.51 -22.80
C TYR A 655 36.07 -24.08 -23.96
N GLU A 656 35.77 -24.62 -25.14
CA GLU A 656 36.25 -24.06 -26.40
C GLU A 656 35.46 -22.81 -26.81
N ARG A 657 35.89 -22.14 -27.88
CA ARG A 657 35.22 -20.93 -28.38
C ARG A 657 33.76 -21.17 -28.78
N ASP A 658 33.46 -22.36 -29.31
CA ASP A 658 32.11 -22.70 -29.72
C ASP A 658 31.24 -23.11 -28.51
N ASP A 659 31.82 -23.79 -27.52
CA ASP A 659 31.14 -24.13 -26.26
C ASP A 659 30.65 -22.88 -25.51
N ILE A 660 31.48 -21.82 -25.45
CA ILE A 660 31.09 -20.54 -24.81
C ILE A 660 29.83 -19.95 -25.46
N LYS A 661 29.61 -20.20 -26.76
CA LYS A 661 28.42 -19.73 -27.47
C LYS A 661 27.24 -20.69 -27.30
N SER A 662 27.47 -22.00 -27.33
CA SER A 662 26.38 -22.98 -27.31
C SER A 662 25.83 -23.24 -25.90
N VAL A 663 26.61 -23.05 -24.84
CA VAL A 663 26.25 -23.40 -23.45
C VAL A 663 24.99 -22.68 -22.95
N TYR A 664 24.78 -21.41 -23.31
CA TYR A 664 23.60 -20.63 -22.92
C TYR A 664 22.47 -20.70 -23.95
N HIS A 665 22.62 -21.44 -25.06
CA HIS A 665 21.53 -21.57 -26.02
C HIS A 665 20.39 -22.40 -25.44
N VAL A 666 19.14 -22.03 -25.72
CA VAL A 666 17.96 -22.77 -25.28
C VAL A 666 17.93 -24.15 -25.93
N ARG A 667 17.59 -25.19 -25.16
CA ARG A 667 17.37 -26.56 -25.67
C ARG A 667 15.89 -26.93 -25.65
N GLU A 668 15.49 -27.78 -26.59
CA GLU A 668 14.12 -28.29 -26.70
C GLU A 668 13.72 -29.11 -25.45
N TYR A 669 14.69 -29.73 -24.78
CA TYR A 669 14.49 -30.39 -23.50
C TYR A 669 13.91 -29.44 -22.44
N ASP A 670 14.46 -28.23 -22.32
CA ASP A 670 14.05 -27.26 -21.30
C ASP A 670 12.66 -26.68 -21.58
N VAL A 671 12.39 -26.40 -22.85
CA VAL A 671 11.10 -25.87 -23.32
C VAL A 671 9.99 -26.92 -23.16
N ASP A 672 10.25 -28.17 -23.50
CA ASP A 672 9.24 -29.22 -23.38
C ASP A 672 8.83 -29.48 -21.92
N LYS A 673 9.75 -29.36 -20.95
CA LYS A 673 9.38 -29.42 -19.52
C LYS A 673 8.34 -28.35 -19.18
N LEU A 674 8.54 -27.11 -19.59
CA LEU A 674 7.60 -26.01 -19.34
C LEU A 674 6.28 -26.20 -20.10
N LEU A 675 6.29 -26.81 -21.28
CA LEU A 675 5.08 -27.19 -22.01
C LEU A 675 4.25 -28.29 -21.32
N ARG A 676 4.81 -29.01 -20.33
CA ARG A 676 4.08 -30.02 -19.54
C ARG A 676 3.32 -29.45 -18.35
N LEU A 677 3.40 -28.16 -18.08
CA LEU A 677 2.61 -27.53 -17.04
C LEU A 677 1.12 -27.61 -17.39
N GLU A 678 0.32 -28.16 -16.48
CA GLU A 678 -1.15 -28.27 -16.55
C GLU A 678 -1.82 -27.15 -15.74
N SER A 679 -1.14 -26.60 -14.73
CA SER A 679 -1.62 -25.44 -13.96
C SER A 679 -1.06 -24.13 -14.51
N GLY A 680 -1.84 -23.05 -14.42
CA GLY A 680 -1.47 -21.71 -14.89
C GLY A 680 -0.28 -21.11 -14.15
N VAL A 681 0.38 -20.15 -14.80
CA VAL A 681 1.53 -19.39 -14.30
C VAL A 681 1.15 -17.91 -14.25
N ASP A 682 1.58 -17.19 -13.22
CA ASP A 682 1.27 -15.77 -13.07
C ASP A 682 2.29 -14.88 -13.81
N ILE A 683 3.58 -15.21 -13.67
CA ILE A 683 4.69 -14.51 -14.31
C ILE A 683 5.52 -15.51 -15.10
N ALA A 684 5.80 -15.20 -16.36
CA ALA A 684 6.88 -15.84 -17.11
C ALA A 684 8.04 -14.87 -17.32
N MET A 685 9.25 -15.38 -17.27
CA MET A 685 10.48 -14.64 -17.52
C MET A 685 11.29 -15.38 -18.59
N SER A 686 11.77 -14.68 -19.60
CA SER A 686 12.67 -15.26 -20.60
C SER A 686 13.80 -14.31 -20.95
N HIS A 687 15.02 -14.81 -21.16
CA HIS A 687 16.14 -13.92 -21.49
C HIS A 687 15.87 -13.26 -22.84
N ASP A 688 15.73 -14.09 -23.88
CA ASP A 688 15.27 -13.66 -25.19
C ASP A 688 13.75 -13.47 -25.22
N TRP A 689 13.27 -12.44 -25.94
CA TRP A 689 11.83 -12.16 -25.97
C TRP A 689 11.09 -13.07 -26.97
N PRO A 690 9.77 -13.27 -26.83
CA PRO A 690 8.99 -14.03 -27.80
C PRO A 690 9.02 -13.37 -29.19
N ALA A 691 9.19 -14.16 -30.25
CA ALA A 691 9.02 -13.70 -31.62
C ALA A 691 7.60 -13.14 -31.87
N TRP A 692 7.52 -12.09 -32.67
CA TRP A 692 6.31 -11.33 -33.04
C TRP A 692 5.68 -10.47 -31.94
N VAL A 693 6.22 -10.48 -30.72
CA VAL A 693 5.69 -9.67 -29.61
C VAL A 693 5.74 -8.18 -29.94
N GLU A 694 6.70 -7.77 -30.76
CA GLU A 694 6.87 -6.39 -31.22
C GLU A 694 5.62 -5.86 -31.92
N LEU A 695 4.85 -6.73 -32.60
CA LEU A 695 3.66 -6.35 -33.37
C LEU A 695 2.43 -6.05 -32.49
N PHE A 696 2.48 -6.42 -31.21
CA PHE A 696 1.40 -6.18 -30.24
C PHE A 696 1.53 -4.85 -29.50
N GLY A 697 2.64 -4.13 -29.67
CA GLY A 697 2.87 -2.79 -29.13
C GLY A 697 3.13 -1.77 -30.25
N ASP A 698 3.83 -0.69 -29.91
CA ASP A 698 4.22 0.34 -30.88
C ASP A 698 5.44 -0.11 -31.73
N TYR A 699 5.18 -1.04 -32.64
CA TYR A 699 6.19 -1.55 -33.58
C TYR A 699 6.73 -0.45 -34.52
N GLN A 700 5.94 0.60 -34.77
CA GLN A 700 6.34 1.68 -35.68
C GLN A 700 7.48 2.48 -35.08
N SER A 701 7.31 2.93 -33.83
CA SER A 701 8.37 3.60 -33.08
C SER A 701 9.57 2.70 -32.86
N LEU A 702 9.35 1.42 -32.57
CA LEU A 702 10.44 0.45 -32.37
C LEU A 702 11.30 0.31 -33.64
N PHE A 703 10.68 0.10 -34.80
CA PHE A 703 11.41 -0.05 -36.06
C PHE A 703 11.98 1.26 -36.61
N ALA A 704 11.36 2.40 -36.31
CA ALA A 704 11.90 3.71 -36.65
C ALA A 704 13.17 4.01 -35.86
N ARG A 705 13.19 3.69 -34.55
CA ARG A 705 14.35 3.90 -33.67
C ARG A 705 15.47 2.92 -33.94
N ASN A 706 15.14 1.66 -34.30
CA ASN A 706 16.13 0.65 -34.62
C ASN A 706 15.77 -0.11 -35.92
N PRO A 707 16.21 0.38 -37.09
CA PRO A 707 15.94 -0.26 -38.38
C PRO A 707 16.47 -1.70 -38.49
N HIS A 708 17.48 -2.08 -37.70
CA HIS A 708 18.01 -3.45 -37.69
C HIS A 708 16.98 -4.46 -37.17
N PHE A 709 16.06 -4.06 -36.29
CA PHE A 709 15.01 -4.96 -35.81
C PHE A 709 14.04 -5.33 -36.92
N LEU A 710 13.65 -4.37 -37.78
CA LEU A 710 12.82 -4.67 -38.95
C LEU A 710 13.56 -5.58 -39.95
N LEU A 711 14.86 -5.36 -40.15
CA LEU A 711 15.68 -6.24 -41.00
C LEU A 711 15.75 -7.66 -40.44
N SER A 712 15.94 -7.82 -39.14
CA SER A 712 15.96 -9.13 -38.48
C SER A 712 14.58 -9.82 -38.53
N ALA A 713 13.52 -9.08 -38.21
CA ALA A 713 12.14 -9.57 -38.27
C ALA A 713 11.73 -10.00 -39.68
N SER A 714 12.22 -9.31 -40.72
CA SER A 714 11.95 -9.69 -42.12
C SER A 714 12.53 -11.05 -42.54
N LYS A 715 13.43 -11.62 -41.73
CA LYS A 715 14.08 -12.93 -41.93
C LYS A 715 13.72 -13.95 -40.84
N ASP A 716 12.69 -13.68 -40.03
CA ASP A 716 12.34 -14.49 -38.85
C ASP A 716 13.52 -14.63 -37.85
N GLY A 717 14.42 -13.63 -37.79
CA GLY A 717 15.59 -13.62 -36.90
C GLY A 717 15.44 -12.76 -35.64
N LEU A 718 14.26 -12.18 -35.40
CA LEU A 718 13.98 -11.35 -34.23
C LEU A 718 13.22 -12.15 -33.16
N GLY A 719 13.82 -12.33 -32.00
CA GLY A 719 13.25 -13.04 -30.86
C GLY A 719 13.30 -14.56 -30.95
N SER A 720 12.65 -15.21 -29.98
CA SER A 720 12.73 -16.64 -29.70
C SER A 720 11.43 -17.36 -30.03
N PHE A 721 11.47 -18.26 -31.02
CA PHE A 721 10.34 -19.14 -31.33
C PHE A 721 9.95 -20.07 -30.18
N PRO A 722 10.89 -20.66 -29.41
CA PRO A 722 10.52 -21.44 -28.25
C PRO A 722 9.85 -20.61 -27.14
N ALA A 723 10.28 -19.36 -26.92
CA ALA A 723 9.60 -18.46 -25.99
C ALA A 723 8.18 -18.13 -26.50
N THR A 724 7.97 -17.98 -27.80
CA THR A 724 6.64 -17.82 -28.41
C THR A 724 5.75 -19.06 -28.23
N GLU A 725 6.31 -20.26 -28.33
CA GLU A 725 5.60 -21.51 -28.07
C GLU A 725 5.09 -21.55 -26.62
N LEU A 726 5.97 -21.19 -25.66
CA LEU A 726 5.62 -21.08 -24.26
C LEU A 726 4.60 -19.98 -23.98
N LEU A 727 4.71 -18.81 -24.62
CA LEU A 727 3.74 -17.72 -24.51
C LEU A 727 2.35 -18.18 -25.00
N ASN A 728 2.29 -18.90 -26.13
CA ASN A 728 1.06 -19.42 -26.68
C ASN A 728 0.38 -20.45 -25.76
N HIS A 729 1.20 -21.32 -25.13
CA HIS A 729 0.75 -22.37 -24.22
C HIS A 729 0.39 -21.84 -22.83
N LEU A 730 1.33 -21.22 -22.13
CA LEU A 730 1.21 -20.82 -20.72
C LEU A 730 0.26 -19.64 -20.50
N ARG A 731 0.25 -18.66 -21.42
CA ARG A 731 -0.54 -17.43 -21.35
C ARG A 731 -0.56 -16.80 -19.94
N PRO A 732 0.61 -16.43 -19.39
CA PRO A 732 0.69 -15.84 -18.06
C PRO A 732 0.03 -14.46 -18.03
N ALA A 733 -0.20 -13.92 -16.82
CA ALA A 733 -0.67 -12.54 -16.69
C ALA A 733 0.43 -11.55 -17.11
N HIS A 734 1.68 -11.82 -16.72
CA HIS A 734 2.82 -10.99 -17.05
C HIS A 734 3.95 -11.79 -17.70
N TRP A 735 4.63 -11.20 -18.68
CA TRP A 735 5.82 -11.74 -19.32
C TRP A 735 6.96 -10.72 -19.32
N PHE A 736 8.13 -11.09 -18.79
CA PHE A 736 9.31 -10.22 -18.71
C PHE A 736 10.47 -10.75 -19.55
N SER A 737 11.18 -9.84 -20.26
CA SER A 737 12.37 -10.19 -21.04
C SER A 737 13.51 -9.16 -20.94
N ALA A 738 14.76 -9.60 -21.18
CA ALA A 738 15.95 -8.80 -20.88
C ALA A 738 16.99 -8.66 -22.02
N HIS A 739 16.99 -9.54 -23.02
CA HIS A 739 18.09 -9.65 -24.00
C HIS A 739 18.29 -8.42 -24.89
N MET A 740 17.19 -7.77 -25.30
CA MET A 740 17.26 -6.75 -26.35
C MET A 740 17.68 -5.37 -25.82
N HIS A 741 17.73 -5.18 -24.50
CA HIS A 741 18.14 -3.92 -23.86
C HIS A 741 17.40 -2.68 -24.40
N TYR A 742 16.13 -2.87 -24.75
CA TYR A 742 15.22 -1.83 -25.20
C TYR A 742 13.94 -1.94 -24.38
N ARG A 743 13.59 -0.86 -23.67
CA ARG A 743 12.28 -0.80 -23.00
C ARG A 743 11.18 -0.88 -24.05
N PHE A 744 10.38 -1.94 -23.97
CA PHE A 744 9.25 -2.15 -24.88
C PHE A 744 8.11 -2.85 -24.13
N ALA A 745 6.94 -2.23 -24.15
CA ALA A 745 5.72 -2.76 -23.54
C ALA A 745 4.72 -3.14 -24.64
N ALA A 746 4.04 -4.26 -24.45
CA ALA A 746 2.99 -4.72 -25.35
C ALA A 746 1.92 -5.49 -24.57
N THR A 747 0.67 -5.44 -25.05
CA THR A 747 -0.42 -6.25 -24.48
C THR A 747 -0.88 -7.25 -25.53
N ILE A 748 -0.64 -8.53 -25.26
CA ILE A 748 -1.00 -9.63 -26.16
C ILE A 748 -2.43 -10.07 -25.84
N GLN A 749 -3.36 -9.85 -26.76
CA GLN A 749 -4.70 -10.41 -26.69
C GLN A 749 -4.74 -11.75 -27.42
N HIS A 750 -4.91 -12.86 -26.69
CA HIS A 750 -4.88 -14.20 -27.26
C HIS A 750 -6.19 -14.60 -27.94
N THR A 751 -6.57 -13.86 -28.99
CA THR A 751 -7.85 -13.98 -29.72
C THR A 751 -8.05 -15.29 -30.46
N ALA A 752 -6.97 -16.04 -30.71
CA ALA A 752 -6.99 -17.32 -31.38
C ALA A 752 -6.33 -18.42 -30.52
N GLU A 753 -6.46 -19.68 -30.94
CA GLU A 753 -5.77 -20.80 -30.31
C GLU A 753 -4.25 -20.74 -30.51
N ARG A 754 -3.83 -20.17 -31.64
CA ARG A 754 -2.43 -20.06 -32.04
C ARG A 754 -2.04 -18.59 -32.18
N ILE A 755 -0.92 -18.22 -31.56
CA ILE A 755 -0.44 -16.85 -31.56
C ILE A 755 -0.16 -16.31 -32.97
N GLU A 756 0.24 -17.14 -33.94
CA GLU A 756 0.40 -16.69 -35.33
C GLU A 756 -0.93 -16.27 -35.98
N ASP A 757 -2.05 -16.89 -35.60
CA ASP A 757 -3.36 -16.53 -36.14
C ASP A 757 -3.81 -15.18 -35.54
N THR A 758 -3.54 -14.99 -34.23
CA THR A 758 -3.73 -13.69 -33.56
C THR A 758 -2.89 -12.61 -34.25
N VAL A 759 -1.61 -12.85 -34.52
CA VAL A 759 -0.73 -11.90 -35.24
C VAL A 759 -1.27 -11.56 -36.63
N ARG A 760 -1.74 -12.56 -37.39
CA ARG A 760 -2.31 -12.35 -38.74
C ARG A 760 -3.55 -11.48 -38.76
N ALA A 761 -4.32 -11.49 -37.66
CA ALA A 761 -5.51 -10.69 -37.46
C ALA A 761 -5.22 -9.24 -37.03
N LEU A 762 -3.98 -8.91 -36.64
CA LEU A 762 -3.64 -7.56 -36.21
C LEU A 762 -3.73 -6.52 -37.35
N PRO A 763 -4.20 -5.29 -37.06
CA PRO A 763 -4.25 -4.21 -38.02
C PRO A 763 -2.85 -3.59 -38.24
N ILE A 764 -2.00 -4.28 -39.01
CA ILE A 764 -0.64 -3.84 -39.37
C ILE A 764 -0.62 -3.06 -40.69
N MET A 765 0.18 -1.99 -40.77
CA MET A 765 0.37 -1.22 -42.01
C MET A 765 0.82 -2.10 -43.17
N ALA A 766 0.28 -1.86 -44.38
CA ALA A 766 0.60 -2.63 -45.57
C ALA A 766 2.12 -2.68 -45.88
N SER A 767 2.83 -1.56 -45.66
CA SER A 767 4.27 -1.42 -45.87
C SER A 767 5.11 -2.33 -44.98
N THR A 768 4.67 -2.59 -43.74
CA THR A 768 5.32 -3.50 -42.78
C THR A 768 4.84 -4.93 -42.98
N ARG A 769 3.53 -5.12 -43.19
CA ARG A 769 2.91 -6.43 -43.46
C ARG A 769 3.58 -7.15 -44.64
N GLY A 770 3.88 -6.41 -45.71
CA GLY A 770 4.57 -6.94 -46.89
C GLY A 770 6.05 -7.29 -46.70
N LYS A 771 6.67 -7.01 -45.54
CA LYS A 771 8.07 -7.32 -45.25
C LYS A 771 8.25 -8.54 -44.34
N LEU A 772 7.21 -8.91 -43.59
CA LEU A 772 7.31 -9.93 -42.53
C LEU A 772 6.87 -11.33 -43.04
N PRO A 773 7.66 -12.40 -42.79
CA PRO A 773 7.35 -13.75 -43.30
C PRO A 773 6.03 -14.32 -42.78
N VAL A 774 5.66 -14.01 -41.53
CA VAL A 774 4.42 -14.50 -40.89
C VAL A 774 3.16 -14.14 -41.67
N PHE A 775 3.13 -13.04 -42.44
CA PHE A 775 1.97 -12.68 -43.26
C PHE A 775 2.00 -13.24 -44.68
N LYS A 776 3.16 -13.72 -45.15
CA LYS A 776 3.34 -14.25 -46.51
C LYS A 776 3.20 -15.77 -46.57
N SER A 777 3.67 -16.45 -45.53
CA SER A 777 3.69 -17.90 -45.46
C SER A 777 2.34 -18.45 -44.98
N GLN A 778 1.87 -19.57 -45.54
CA GLN A 778 0.77 -20.34 -44.95
C GLN A 778 1.25 -21.40 -43.94
N ARG A 779 2.55 -21.44 -43.65
CA ARG A 779 3.13 -22.35 -42.66
C ARG A 779 2.49 -22.09 -41.29
N LYS A 780 2.05 -23.18 -40.65
CA LYS A 780 1.67 -23.21 -39.25
C LYS A 780 2.95 -23.39 -38.44
N TYR A 781 3.25 -22.45 -37.55
CA TYR A 781 4.49 -22.46 -36.77
C TYR A 781 4.31 -23.28 -35.50
N PHE A 782 3.11 -23.23 -34.91
CA PHE A 782 2.79 -23.92 -33.67
C PHE A 782 1.55 -24.81 -33.81
N VAL A 783 1.49 -25.85 -32.98
CA VAL A 783 0.36 -26.78 -32.92
C VAL A 783 -0.67 -26.23 -31.91
N SER A 784 -1.96 -26.35 -32.20
CA SER A 784 -3.01 -26.05 -31.22
C SER A 784 -2.96 -27.11 -30.10
N GLY A 785 -2.85 -26.66 -28.86
CA GLY A 785 -2.68 -27.51 -27.68
C GLY A 785 -3.67 -27.17 -26.57
N VAL A 786 -3.82 -28.10 -25.62
CA VAL A 786 -4.62 -27.89 -24.41
C VAL A 786 -3.86 -26.92 -23.50
N LYS A 787 -4.48 -25.78 -23.22
CA LYS A 787 -3.90 -24.73 -22.38
C LYS A 787 -3.97 -25.13 -20.90
N PRO A 788 -3.02 -24.67 -20.06
CA PRO A 788 -3.09 -24.89 -18.62
C PRO A 788 -4.36 -24.29 -18.00
N ALA A 789 -4.84 -24.92 -16.94
CA ALA A 789 -5.93 -24.39 -16.13
C ALA A 789 -5.54 -23.03 -15.53
N GLY A 790 -6.27 -21.97 -15.87
CA GLY A 790 -5.96 -20.60 -15.42
C GLY A 790 -5.18 -19.74 -16.42
N ALA A 791 -4.92 -20.25 -17.64
CA ALA A 791 -4.39 -19.46 -18.76
C ALA A 791 -5.22 -18.19 -19.02
N ARG A 792 -4.55 -17.05 -19.20
CA ARG A 792 -5.20 -15.74 -19.38
C ARG A 792 -5.58 -15.48 -20.84
N GLN A 793 -6.56 -14.61 -21.04
CA GLN A 793 -6.93 -14.11 -22.36
C GLN A 793 -6.01 -12.96 -22.81
N THR A 794 -5.37 -12.30 -21.85
CA THR A 794 -4.42 -11.19 -22.07
C THR A 794 -3.13 -11.48 -21.32
N THR A 795 -2.00 -11.14 -21.93
CA THR A 795 -0.68 -11.15 -21.30
C THR A 795 -0.03 -9.78 -21.47
N ASP A 796 0.39 -9.16 -20.37
CA ASP A 796 1.15 -7.93 -20.40
C ASP A 796 2.64 -8.26 -20.50
N PHE A 797 3.24 -7.85 -21.61
CA PHE A 797 4.65 -8.07 -21.92
C PHE A 797 5.46 -6.81 -21.64
N LEU A 798 6.62 -6.98 -21.01
CA LEU A 798 7.59 -5.92 -20.81
C LEU A 798 9.02 -6.41 -21.04
N ALA A 799 9.71 -5.77 -21.97
CA ALA A 799 11.16 -5.86 -22.16
C ALA A 799 11.87 -4.73 -21.44
N LEU A 800 13.01 -5.02 -20.82
CA LEU A 800 13.78 -4.09 -20.00
C LEU A 800 14.83 -3.30 -20.81
N ASP A 801 15.07 -2.04 -20.43
CA ASP A 801 16.09 -1.15 -21.05
C ASP A 801 17.53 -1.52 -20.64
N LYS A 802 18.54 -0.90 -21.25
CA LYS A 802 19.89 -0.88 -20.68
C LYS A 802 19.98 0.17 -19.56
N TYR A 803 20.69 -0.13 -18.49
CA TYR A 803 21.12 0.90 -17.55
C TYR A 803 22.00 1.95 -18.28
N LYS A 804 21.73 3.24 -18.06
CA LYS A 804 22.50 4.36 -18.60
C LYS A 804 22.99 5.25 -17.44
N GLU A 805 24.29 5.51 -17.38
CA GLU A 805 24.88 6.46 -16.42
C GLU A 805 24.20 7.84 -16.56
N GLY A 806 23.84 8.45 -15.42
CA GLY A 806 23.18 9.75 -15.38
C GLY A 806 21.65 9.74 -15.18
N ARG A 807 20.97 8.57 -15.24
CA ARG A 807 19.61 8.44 -14.71
C ARG A 807 19.67 8.35 -13.17
N SER A 808 19.58 9.49 -12.49
CA SER A 808 19.45 9.55 -11.04
C SER A 808 18.02 9.24 -10.62
N THR A 809 17.72 7.97 -10.32
CA THR A 809 16.74 7.51 -9.30
C THR A 809 16.92 6.01 -9.07
N THR A 810 17.58 5.64 -7.97
CA THR A 810 17.54 4.31 -7.29
C THR A 810 17.54 3.05 -8.19
N ASN A 811 18.72 2.47 -8.47
CA ASN A 811 19.07 1.05 -8.72
C ASN A 811 18.11 0.03 -9.42
N PHE A 812 16.97 0.42 -9.96
CA PHE A 812 15.95 -0.44 -10.58
C PHE A 812 15.59 0.10 -11.97
N LEU A 813 15.27 -0.77 -12.93
CA LEU A 813 14.88 -0.34 -14.28
C LEU A 813 13.37 -0.07 -14.39
N ASP A 814 12.56 -0.90 -13.74
CA ASP A 814 11.11 -0.85 -13.77
C ASP A 814 10.49 -1.39 -12.47
N LEU A 815 9.32 -0.84 -12.12
CA LEU A 815 8.48 -1.30 -11.02
C LEU A 815 7.11 -1.70 -11.56
N VAL A 816 6.69 -2.93 -11.28
CA VAL A 816 5.38 -3.44 -11.73
C VAL A 816 4.62 -3.98 -10.52
N GLU A 817 3.44 -3.44 -10.25
CA GLU A 817 2.54 -3.97 -9.23
C GLU A 817 1.72 -5.12 -9.83
N ILE A 818 1.77 -6.30 -9.17
CA ILE A 818 1.12 -7.51 -9.66
C ILE A 818 0.07 -7.96 -8.65
N GLU A 819 -1.18 -7.95 -9.09
CA GLU A 819 -2.31 -8.45 -8.31
C GLU A 819 -2.50 -9.95 -8.57
N VAL A 820 -2.26 -10.77 -7.54
CA VAL A 820 -2.44 -12.23 -7.62
C VAL A 820 -3.68 -12.65 -6.82
N PRO A 821 -4.69 -13.28 -7.44
CA PRO A 821 -5.83 -13.83 -6.71
C PRO A 821 -5.40 -15.05 -5.89
N MET A 822 -5.86 -15.16 -4.64
CA MET A 822 -5.61 -16.36 -3.83
C MET A 822 -6.36 -17.57 -4.39
N ARG A 823 -5.67 -18.70 -4.55
CA ARG A 823 -6.21 -20.00 -4.96
C ARG A 823 -6.14 -20.99 -3.79
N ALA A 824 -7.04 -21.98 -3.76
CA ALA A 824 -7.04 -23.00 -2.71
C ALA A 824 -5.75 -23.84 -2.67
N GLU A 825 -5.17 -24.09 -3.85
CA GLU A 825 -3.89 -24.78 -4.05
C GLU A 825 -2.67 -24.00 -3.53
N ASP A 826 -2.81 -22.72 -3.20
CA ASP A 826 -1.70 -21.90 -2.71
C ASP A 826 -1.37 -22.17 -1.23
N ALA A 827 -2.26 -22.85 -0.49
CA ALA A 827 -2.14 -23.04 0.96
C ALA A 827 -0.76 -23.53 1.46
N PRO A 828 -0.08 -24.51 0.83
CA PRO A 828 1.25 -24.96 1.25
C PRO A 828 2.34 -23.87 1.11
N TYR A 829 2.11 -22.87 0.26
CA TYR A 829 3.06 -21.82 -0.10
C TYR A 829 2.84 -20.52 0.69
N MET A 830 1.74 -20.41 1.44
CA MET A 830 1.36 -19.19 2.18
C MET A 830 2.10 -19.00 3.51
N LYS A 831 3.10 -19.83 3.81
CA LYS A 831 3.90 -19.72 5.04
C LYS A 831 4.71 -18.42 4.99
N LYS A 832 4.36 -17.48 5.88
CA LYS A 832 5.11 -16.25 6.10
C LYS A 832 6.36 -16.53 6.92
N ARG A 833 7.41 -15.78 6.65
CA ARG A 833 8.67 -15.82 7.38
C ARG A 833 8.46 -15.36 8.83
N ALA A 834 9.06 -16.07 9.78
CA ALA A 834 9.04 -15.67 11.19
C ALA A 834 9.57 -14.23 11.35
N GLY A 835 8.76 -13.34 11.95
CA GLY A 835 9.12 -11.93 12.15
C GLY A 835 9.02 -11.04 10.91
N SER A 836 8.45 -11.50 9.79
CA SER A 836 8.25 -10.68 8.58
C SER A 836 6.93 -10.98 7.87
N ASP A 837 6.38 -9.98 7.19
CA ASP A 837 5.22 -10.15 6.31
C ASP A 837 5.55 -10.79 4.95
N LYS A 838 6.82 -11.12 4.69
CA LYS A 838 7.30 -11.74 3.44
C LYS A 838 7.12 -13.26 3.46
N PHE A 839 6.84 -13.83 2.28
CA PHE A 839 6.79 -15.29 2.09
C PHE A 839 8.21 -15.86 1.93
N ASP A 840 8.31 -17.17 2.01
CA ASP A 840 9.52 -17.87 1.59
C ASP A 840 9.39 -18.36 0.15
N LEU A 841 10.56 -18.51 -0.49
CA LEU A 841 10.65 -19.09 -1.82
C LEU A 841 10.49 -20.60 -1.69
N CYS A 842 9.59 -21.18 -2.46
CA CYS A 842 9.27 -22.59 -2.45
C CYS A 842 9.47 -23.20 -3.85
N TYR A 843 9.86 -24.46 -3.89
CA TYR A 843 9.77 -25.28 -5.09
C TYR A 843 8.31 -25.48 -5.48
N ASP A 844 8.04 -25.55 -6.77
CA ASP A 844 6.72 -25.87 -7.30
C ASP A 844 6.52 -27.39 -7.41
N GLU A 845 5.45 -27.93 -6.83
CA GLU A 845 5.14 -29.38 -6.82
C GLU A 845 5.13 -29.98 -8.23
N GLU A 846 4.43 -29.33 -9.16
CA GLU A 846 4.28 -29.82 -10.53
C GLU A 846 5.62 -29.79 -11.27
N TRP A 847 6.40 -28.72 -11.07
CA TRP A 847 7.74 -28.61 -11.64
C TRP A 847 8.71 -29.67 -11.12
N LEU A 848 8.69 -29.98 -9.82
CA LEU A 848 9.48 -31.06 -9.24
C LEU A 848 9.11 -32.41 -9.88
N ALA A 849 7.82 -32.67 -10.09
CA ALA A 849 7.35 -33.90 -10.71
C ALA A 849 7.81 -34.02 -12.17
N ILE A 850 7.70 -32.94 -12.94
CA ILE A 850 8.16 -32.87 -14.33
C ILE A 850 9.67 -33.08 -14.39
N THR A 851 10.43 -32.36 -13.57
CA THR A 851 11.89 -32.46 -13.52
C THR A 851 12.34 -33.88 -13.19
N ARG A 852 11.71 -34.51 -12.19
CA ARG A 852 12.00 -35.90 -11.82
C ARG A 852 11.68 -36.88 -12.96
N ALA A 853 10.55 -36.71 -13.65
CA ALA A 853 10.17 -37.56 -14.77
C ALA A 853 11.12 -37.42 -15.97
N TYR A 854 11.67 -36.21 -16.18
CA TYR A 854 12.56 -35.88 -17.30
C TYR A 854 14.04 -36.16 -17.02
N ASN A 855 14.42 -36.59 -15.81
CA ASN A 855 15.82 -36.78 -15.44
C ASN A 855 16.55 -37.75 -16.39
N ASP A 856 15.91 -38.87 -16.73
CA ASP A 856 16.47 -39.88 -17.63
C ASP A 856 16.58 -39.43 -19.08
N SER A 857 16.02 -38.26 -19.42
CA SER A 857 16.10 -37.62 -20.74
C SER A 857 17.16 -36.51 -20.80
N LEU A 858 17.69 -36.06 -19.66
CA LEU A 858 18.77 -35.08 -19.62
C LEU A 858 20.06 -35.70 -20.15
N ARG A 859 20.66 -35.09 -21.17
CA ARG A 859 21.89 -35.55 -21.82
C ARG A 859 22.90 -34.42 -21.77
N VAL A 860 23.90 -34.60 -20.92
CA VAL A 860 25.05 -33.72 -20.73
C VAL A 860 26.31 -34.55 -20.96
N GLN A 861 27.39 -33.92 -21.41
CA GLN A 861 28.68 -34.60 -21.61
C GLN A 861 29.19 -35.24 -20.31
N ASP A 862 29.57 -36.51 -20.41
CA ASP A 862 30.08 -37.27 -19.27
C ASP A 862 31.48 -36.76 -18.82
N PRO A 863 31.72 -36.61 -17.50
CA PRO A 863 32.96 -36.02 -16.98
C PRO A 863 34.21 -36.86 -17.27
N GLU A 864 34.05 -38.18 -17.34
CA GLU A 864 35.17 -39.13 -17.34
C GLU A 864 35.46 -39.62 -18.77
N THR A 865 34.39 -39.88 -19.53
CA THR A 865 34.46 -40.42 -20.89
C THR A 865 34.44 -39.33 -21.97
N LEU A 866 34.02 -38.10 -21.63
CA LEU A 866 33.83 -36.97 -22.55
C LEU A 866 32.83 -37.26 -23.69
N VAL A 867 32.06 -38.35 -23.58
CA VAL A 867 31.06 -38.73 -24.57
C VAL A 867 29.74 -38.02 -24.25
N VAL A 868 29.12 -37.47 -25.29
CA VAL A 868 27.76 -36.93 -25.21
C VAL A 868 26.79 -38.04 -25.60
N PRO A 869 25.94 -38.52 -24.67
CA PRO A 869 25.00 -39.58 -25.04
C PRO A 869 23.95 -39.02 -26.03
N PRO A 870 23.57 -39.80 -27.06
CA PRO A 870 22.69 -39.31 -28.12
C PRO A 870 21.32 -38.91 -27.58
N ASP A 871 20.73 -37.88 -28.19
CA ASP A 871 19.36 -37.50 -27.89
C ASP A 871 18.41 -38.66 -28.25
N LYS A 872 17.52 -38.99 -27.31
CA LYS A 872 16.51 -40.04 -27.47
C LYS A 872 15.32 -39.59 -28.32
N GLY A 873 15.23 -38.30 -28.63
CA GLY A 873 14.17 -37.69 -29.44
C GLY A 873 12.80 -37.63 -28.73
N LYS A 874 11.83 -36.93 -29.35
CA LYS A 874 10.52 -36.63 -28.74
C LYS A 874 9.70 -37.87 -28.35
N SER A 875 9.82 -38.97 -29.07
CA SER A 875 9.03 -40.19 -28.86
C SER A 875 9.35 -40.94 -27.57
N LYS A 876 10.52 -40.68 -26.97
CA LYS A 876 10.96 -41.32 -25.72
C LYS A 876 10.81 -40.43 -24.49
N ARG A 877 10.17 -39.26 -24.63
CA ARG A 877 9.91 -38.35 -23.51
C ARG A 877 8.78 -38.86 -22.62
N PRO A 878 8.73 -38.47 -21.33
CA PRO A 878 7.74 -38.98 -20.39
C PRO A 878 6.31 -38.70 -20.84
N SER A 879 5.45 -39.72 -20.80
CA SER A 879 4.02 -39.55 -21.04
C SER A 879 3.35 -38.78 -19.88
N ALA A 880 2.19 -38.17 -20.14
CA ALA A 880 1.40 -37.49 -19.09
C ALA A 880 1.08 -38.43 -17.91
N GLY A 881 0.83 -39.72 -18.18
CA GLY A 881 0.64 -40.73 -17.14
C GLY A 881 1.90 -40.98 -16.29
N SER A 882 3.09 -40.86 -16.87
CA SER A 882 4.34 -40.94 -16.12
C SER A 882 4.52 -39.73 -15.19
N ILE A 883 4.25 -38.53 -15.69
CA ILE A 883 4.35 -37.28 -14.90
C ILE A 883 3.37 -37.32 -13.72
N ARG A 884 2.14 -37.80 -13.90
CA ARG A 884 1.17 -37.98 -12.80
C ARG A 884 1.69 -38.90 -11.70
N ARG A 885 2.30 -40.05 -12.03
CA ARG A 885 2.93 -40.94 -11.03
C ARG A 885 4.07 -40.25 -10.28
N HIS A 886 4.86 -39.42 -10.97
CA HIS A 886 5.91 -38.64 -10.33
C HIS A 886 5.35 -37.54 -9.43
N ARG A 887 4.20 -36.96 -9.78
CA ARG A 887 3.49 -35.98 -8.95
C ARG A 887 2.97 -36.61 -7.67
N ASP A 888 2.37 -37.79 -7.75
CA ASP A 888 1.95 -38.56 -6.56
C ASP A 888 3.16 -38.85 -5.65
N TRP A 889 4.29 -39.23 -6.24
CA TRP A 889 5.54 -39.44 -5.50
C TRP A 889 6.04 -38.16 -4.83
N VAL A 890 6.07 -37.02 -5.54
CA VAL A 890 6.49 -35.71 -4.99
C VAL A 890 5.56 -35.28 -3.86
N ARG A 891 4.25 -35.50 -4.01
CA ARG A 891 3.29 -35.19 -2.96
C ARG A 891 3.59 -35.93 -1.67
N LEU A 892 3.72 -37.26 -1.75
CA LEU A 892 3.98 -38.12 -0.59
C LEU A 892 5.37 -37.89 0.04
N ASN A 893 6.39 -37.60 -0.77
CA ASN A 893 7.78 -37.56 -0.30
C ASN A 893 8.31 -36.14 -0.01
N ILE A 894 7.66 -35.10 -0.53
CA ILE A 894 8.13 -33.71 -0.43
C ILE A 894 7.03 -32.83 0.15
N VAL A 895 5.85 -32.77 -0.49
CA VAL A 895 4.76 -31.86 -0.09
C VAL A 895 4.25 -32.20 1.31
N ASP A 896 3.84 -33.45 1.54
CA ASP A 896 3.26 -33.90 2.79
C ASP A 896 4.27 -33.90 3.96
N LYS A 897 5.57 -33.94 3.63
CA LYS A 897 6.68 -33.80 4.59
C LYS A 897 7.08 -32.34 4.83
N GLY A 898 6.46 -31.37 4.17
CA GLY A 898 6.75 -29.94 4.32
C GLY A 898 8.11 -29.51 3.76
N LEU A 899 8.66 -30.25 2.78
CA LEU A 899 10.00 -30.04 2.22
C LEU A 899 10.02 -29.15 0.95
N LEU A 900 8.96 -28.37 0.72
CA LEU A 900 8.86 -27.47 -0.44
C LEU A 900 9.67 -26.19 -0.29
N GLU A 901 10.08 -25.82 0.92
CA GLU A 901 10.86 -24.59 1.16
C GLU A 901 12.25 -24.71 0.51
N VAL A 902 12.63 -23.71 -0.30
CA VAL A 902 13.98 -23.64 -0.87
C VAL A 902 14.97 -23.28 0.25
N PRO A 903 15.98 -24.11 0.54
CA PRO A 903 16.93 -23.83 1.62
C PRO A 903 17.65 -22.50 1.41
N ARG A 904 17.65 -21.61 2.42
CA ARG A 904 18.21 -20.25 2.28
C ARG A 904 19.74 -20.15 2.45
N ARG A 905 20.40 -21.25 2.84
CA ARG A 905 21.83 -21.25 3.12
C ARG A 905 22.60 -21.23 1.80
N PHE A 906 23.12 -20.06 1.45
CA PHE A 906 24.12 -19.90 0.41
C PHE A 906 25.51 -20.19 1.00
N SER A 907 26.32 -20.97 0.29
CA SER A 907 27.71 -21.29 0.65
C SER A 907 28.64 -20.94 -0.51
N VAL A 908 29.73 -20.25 -0.22
CA VAL A 908 30.81 -20.01 -1.20
C VAL A 908 31.53 -21.33 -1.48
N HIS A 909 31.57 -21.73 -2.75
CA HIS A 909 32.11 -23.02 -3.19
C HIS A 909 33.17 -22.89 -4.31
N ALA A 910 33.42 -21.68 -4.79
CA ALA A 910 34.48 -21.34 -5.73
C ALA A 910 35.27 -20.12 -5.21
N PRO A 911 36.52 -19.90 -5.67
CA PRO A 911 37.35 -18.79 -5.21
C PRO A 911 36.69 -17.41 -5.38
N VAL A 912 36.74 -16.61 -4.32
CA VAL A 912 36.29 -15.21 -4.36
C VAL A 912 37.26 -14.33 -5.13
N HIS A 913 36.78 -13.20 -5.66
CA HIS A 913 37.65 -12.23 -6.31
C HIS A 913 38.76 -11.73 -5.38
N ASN A 914 40.00 -11.76 -5.87
CA ASN A 914 41.18 -11.22 -5.20
C ASN A 914 41.86 -10.20 -6.12
N ALA A 915 41.87 -8.92 -5.70
CA ALA A 915 42.46 -7.82 -6.48
C ALA A 915 43.99 -7.95 -6.67
N ALA A 916 44.67 -8.76 -5.86
CA ALA A 916 46.10 -9.03 -6.01
C ALA A 916 46.41 -10.05 -7.13
N MET A 917 45.43 -10.86 -7.55
CA MET A 917 45.57 -11.72 -8.72
C MET A 917 45.15 -10.93 -9.98
N GLY A 918 46.08 -10.76 -10.91
CA GLY A 918 45.79 -10.11 -12.21
C GLY A 918 44.84 -10.93 -13.08
N GLU A 919 44.42 -10.36 -14.21
CA GLU A 919 43.61 -11.07 -15.20
C GLU A 919 44.39 -12.24 -15.81
N THR A 920 43.79 -13.43 -15.81
CA THR A 920 44.35 -14.65 -16.39
C THR A 920 43.55 -15.08 -17.62
N MET A 921 44.25 -15.70 -18.56
CA MET A 921 43.69 -16.24 -19.81
C MET A 921 43.14 -17.66 -19.65
N GLU A 922 43.37 -18.29 -18.50
CA GLU A 922 43.04 -19.67 -18.26
C GLU A 922 41.55 -19.84 -18.00
N MET A 923 40.99 -20.95 -18.49
CA MET A 923 39.60 -21.31 -18.20
C MET A 923 39.47 -21.74 -16.74
N PRO A 924 38.37 -21.38 -16.05
CA PRO A 924 38.14 -21.82 -14.70
C PRO A 924 37.96 -23.34 -14.64
N ARG A 925 38.29 -23.92 -13.48
CA ARG A 925 38.00 -25.33 -13.17
C ARG A 925 36.52 -25.51 -12.82
N GLU A 926 36.03 -26.74 -12.87
CA GLU A 926 34.69 -27.07 -12.36
C GLU A 926 34.68 -27.10 -10.83
N TYR A 927 33.69 -26.46 -10.22
CA TYR A 927 33.49 -26.46 -8.78
C TYR A 927 32.21 -27.24 -8.41
N PRO A 928 32.26 -28.14 -7.41
CA PRO A 928 31.07 -28.85 -6.96
C PRO A 928 30.10 -27.89 -6.25
N ASN A 929 28.83 -27.90 -6.64
CA ASN A 929 27.80 -27.06 -6.02
C ASN A 929 26.86 -27.89 -5.13
N SER A 930 26.87 -27.61 -3.83
CA SER A 930 26.08 -28.32 -2.81
C SER A 930 24.56 -28.20 -3.02
N GLN A 931 24.09 -27.12 -3.64
CA GLN A 931 22.67 -26.89 -3.90
C GLN A 931 22.13 -27.87 -4.96
N THR A 932 22.87 -28.06 -6.04
CA THR A 932 22.52 -29.02 -7.11
C THR A 932 22.56 -30.46 -6.60
N VAL A 933 23.55 -30.80 -5.76
CA VAL A 933 23.61 -32.11 -5.09
C VAL A 933 22.37 -32.33 -4.21
N ARG A 934 22.02 -31.36 -3.37
CA ARG A 934 20.86 -31.46 -2.47
C ARG A 934 19.53 -31.52 -3.23
N PHE A 935 19.42 -30.80 -4.34
CA PHE A 935 18.24 -30.86 -5.23
C PHE A 935 18.09 -32.25 -5.85
N ALA A 936 19.17 -32.85 -6.34
CA ALA A 936 19.15 -34.20 -6.88
C ALA A 936 18.78 -35.25 -5.81
N GLN A 937 19.31 -35.10 -4.59
CA GLN A 937 18.96 -35.94 -3.43
C GLN A 937 17.48 -35.80 -3.04
N LEU A 938 16.95 -34.57 -3.03
CA LEU A 938 15.53 -34.29 -2.73
C LEU A 938 14.60 -35.04 -3.69
N LEU A 939 14.94 -35.07 -4.99
CA LEU A 939 14.18 -35.78 -6.02
C LEU A 939 14.52 -37.26 -6.15
N GLN A 940 15.58 -37.74 -5.47
CA GLN A 940 16.17 -39.07 -5.62
C GLN A 940 16.52 -39.38 -7.07
N VAL A 941 17.25 -38.47 -7.71
CA VAL A 941 17.72 -38.58 -9.10
C VAL A 941 19.24 -38.48 -9.19
N GLU A 942 19.80 -39.00 -10.28
CA GLU A 942 21.24 -38.91 -10.56
C GLU A 942 21.67 -37.46 -10.83
N ASN A 943 22.71 -36.97 -10.14
CA ASN A 943 23.30 -35.67 -10.43
C ASN A 943 24.23 -35.76 -11.66
N ARG A 944 23.81 -35.15 -12.77
CA ARG A 944 24.55 -35.14 -14.04
C ARG A 944 25.65 -34.05 -14.13
N PHE A 945 25.73 -33.17 -13.15
CA PHE A 945 26.63 -32.01 -13.13
C PHE A 945 27.78 -32.15 -12.10
N VAL A 946 28.12 -33.38 -11.73
CA VAL A 946 29.25 -33.66 -10.81
C VAL A 946 30.58 -33.44 -11.56
N PRO A 947 31.57 -32.76 -10.95
CA PRO A 947 32.90 -32.59 -11.56
C PRO A 947 33.64 -33.90 -11.84
N SER A 948 34.64 -33.86 -12.73
CA SER A 948 35.50 -35.03 -12.98
C SER A 948 36.33 -35.44 -11.74
N ARG A 949 36.64 -36.74 -11.59
CA ARG A 949 37.52 -37.21 -10.50
C ARG A 949 38.96 -36.70 -10.59
N LYS A 950 39.45 -36.36 -11.79
CA LYS A 950 40.80 -35.78 -11.97
C LYS A 950 40.93 -34.37 -11.41
N THR A 951 39.82 -33.65 -11.23
CA THR A 951 39.79 -32.31 -10.65
C THR A 951 39.62 -32.28 -9.13
N SER A 952 39.36 -33.44 -8.49
CA SER A 952 39.14 -33.53 -7.03
C SER A 952 40.38 -33.96 -6.22
N ASP A 953 41.46 -34.40 -6.86
CA ASP A 953 42.63 -35.00 -6.19
C ASP A 953 43.76 -34.02 -5.82
N ASP A 954 43.71 -32.75 -6.21
CA ASP A 954 44.63 -31.72 -5.71
C ASP A 954 44.01 -31.03 -4.49
N GLY A 955 44.49 -31.42 -3.31
CA GLY A 955 43.83 -31.21 -2.02
C GLY A 955 43.50 -29.76 -1.65
N ASP A 956 42.21 -29.52 -1.41
CA ASP A 956 41.72 -28.72 -0.29
C ASP A 956 40.31 -29.22 0.06
N SER A 957 40.24 -30.01 1.13
CA SER A 957 39.01 -30.56 1.70
C SER A 957 38.19 -29.44 2.36
N ILE A 958 37.32 -28.78 1.60
CA ILE A 958 36.37 -27.79 2.15
C ILE A 958 35.06 -28.46 2.65
N PHE A 959 34.87 -29.78 2.43
CA PHE A 959 33.61 -30.47 2.74
C PHE A 959 33.58 -31.32 4.03
N GLU A 960 34.62 -31.31 4.87
CA GLU A 960 34.58 -31.97 6.19
C GLU A 960 34.54 -30.94 7.33
N ARG A 961 33.40 -30.30 7.51
CA ARG A 961 32.93 -29.68 8.77
C ARG A 961 31.56 -29.09 8.50
N ASP A 962 30.52 -29.86 8.79
CA ASP A 962 29.20 -29.41 9.23
C ASP A 962 28.24 -30.61 9.18
N GLY A 963 28.52 -31.59 10.05
CA GLY A 963 27.51 -32.52 10.54
C GLY A 963 27.17 -32.12 11.96
N GLU A 964 26.11 -31.32 12.13
CA GLU A 964 25.16 -31.28 13.26
C GLU A 964 23.97 -30.37 12.94
#